data_AF-A0A8T2HQR3-F1
#
_entry.id   AF-A0A8T2HQR3-F1
#
_cell.length_a   1.000
_cell.length_b   1.000
_cell.length_c   1.000
_cell.angle_alpha   90.00
_cell.angle_beta   90.00
_cell.angle_gamma   90.00
#
_symmetry.space_group_name_H-M   'P 1'
#
loop_
_entity.id
_entity.type
_entity.pdbx_description
1 polymer ?
#
loop_
_entity_poly.entity_id
_entity_poly.type
_entity_poly.pdbx_seq_one_letter_code
_entity_poly.pdbx_strand_id
1 'polypeptide(L)'
;MEEEYIILETDEALSGSPFKQQAMSDGVPIRNFGISSELWAANQDLASAALFHPFVEALAQGVLPKPAFQKYIAEDAYFLRSFVRGYEAAAAKVDKAGVAPSKAAAATSQLEQLREGVLEELEMHDSYAAKWGVGLSSQTNQSPHPATSKYINFLFSICDDQHSTVAEVLAALVPCLRLYAYLGCILARSIPESEEYAYAEWIQTYKCQAYIRLPAIAELLLNELALHDSAEKLHQIYRSAMNLEVEFFSSQPYTPPDRPINLLVVDFDDTCTSEDTTSMIARAAITAASKKGADPATAFAQGEEKLHWLVQNYLARRGNLLDEILPEPPLEDELEEFDMAWLGDFLDRISEFDREMNSVVIESKILSGVKKGALTEVGASVPLRPGCLSLLKHAVDSGVPTVVVSVNWSGEMVAAALSQQGLPVVLAGGAGGTRAGVEGAPPPLGAVVVYCNELEYFGDVSTGGMKRRCECAADKGRVFDDLLLGIAAEGHAAEGGVSVYIGDSMTDLSALISADVGIVMGSNQLVRQVASAAGVAIRHLAAYPIDRNATKESLDNGGVKQEDVFASSGMYDEVPILYEAMTWDDIRAFLFGPSFKRQLLRKQTSQELAALASGLKAHIHPPRVLSIAGSDSGGGAGIQADIKACAAAGVFAATAVTALTAQNTQGVSQIHSAPADFIRSQIRAVLEDIGADSIKTGMLPSIEVVEAVADELSSRGTFPALIVDPVLVATSGDVLAEAGVAQALTGRLFPLAMLVTPNVHEASVLLGGRTIADVAGMKLAAQDLHALGPQWVLVKGGHLPLDAIADGEGLSGHSAGGGEGGGNGAGAPQLQASTGFAGAAAEVVVDVLYDGTNFYEMRAPYIQTHNSHGTGCTLAAYIAAEMAKGSDIPSAVRASKKYVWRALERSVGLPLGSGPQRPMNHSYRTADWRTDLEKQQKEQQIINAVPSGTEDSSSSTRNIDSGTIEVASQQQQTSAPPRRVPNVVDLRLYAVTDPLMIDSSGLSVPEAVSAAIKGGATVIQLREKNCGGKEFTARAAAALAQCRAAGVALIINDRVDVALAIGADGVHVGQDDIPAEAVRKVLGPDCILGVSVKTEEEALAAEAAGADYLGAGAIFSTSTKDSSVIGLEGFEEVCRAVSIPVVAIGGVGKTAVKDVVSVGAAGIAVVSAVFATGQGSDCVTQAAGELRQLVDEAFKEHHRK
;
A
#
# COMPACT_ATOMS: atom_id res chain seq x y z
N MET A 1 -5.30 7.67 6.11
CA MET A 1 -4.59 7.49 7.39
C MET A 1 -5.58 7.77 8.50
N GLU A 2 -5.83 6.81 9.39
CA GLU A 2 -6.58 7.08 10.63
C GLU A 2 -5.67 7.85 11.59
N GLU A 3 -6.03 9.11 11.82
CA GLU A 3 -5.68 9.99 12.93
C GLU A 3 -4.45 9.63 13.79
N GLU A 4 -3.28 10.18 13.44
CA GLU A 4 -2.27 10.52 14.46
C GLU A 4 -2.73 11.77 15.23
N TYR A 5 -3.58 11.57 16.24
CA TYR A 5 -3.62 12.44 17.41
C TYR A 5 -2.49 12.05 18.36
N ILE A 6 -1.24 12.46 18.05
CA ILE A 6 -0.14 12.41 19.01
C ILE A 6 -0.07 13.75 19.75
N ILE A 7 -0.47 13.70 21.01
CA ILE A 7 -0.46 14.78 22.00
C ILE A 7 1.00 15.11 22.36
N LEU A 8 1.41 16.37 22.22
CA LEU A 8 2.67 16.85 22.80
C LEU A 8 2.39 17.43 24.19
N GLU A 9 2.71 16.66 25.24
CA GLU A 9 2.89 17.22 26.59
C GLU A 9 4.18 18.03 26.64
N THR A 10 4.10 19.21 27.24
CA THR A 10 5.22 20.12 27.43
C THR A 10 6.12 19.64 28.56
N ASP A 11 7.37 19.29 28.25
CA ASP A 11 8.48 19.42 29.20
C ASP A 11 9.78 19.79 28.47
N GLU A 12 10.54 20.73 29.05
CA GLU A 12 11.59 21.57 28.44
C GLU A 12 12.89 20.87 27.99
N ALA A 13 12.90 19.56 27.75
CA ALA A 13 14.10 18.83 27.37
C ALA A 13 13.92 18.13 26.03
N LEU A 14 14.22 18.82 24.91
CA LEU A 14 14.76 18.28 23.64
C LEU A 14 14.68 19.36 22.54
N SER A 15 15.74 20.16 22.40
CA SER A 15 15.98 20.90 21.16
C SER A 15 16.60 19.94 20.14
N GLY A 16 15.83 19.54 19.11
CA GLY A 16 16.39 18.84 17.94
C GLY A 16 15.71 17.55 17.45
N SER A 17 14.43 17.30 17.73
CA SER A 17 13.71 16.13 17.17
C SER A 17 13.09 16.39 15.78
N PRO A 18 13.18 15.46 14.82
CA PRO A 18 12.56 15.55 13.48
C PRO A 18 11.02 15.59 13.50
N PHE A 19 10.37 15.17 14.59
CA PHE A 19 8.90 15.26 14.74
C PHE A 19 8.35 16.69 14.77
N LYS A 20 9.17 17.68 15.16
CA LYS A 20 8.74 19.09 15.20
C LYS A 20 8.70 19.73 13.80
N GLN A 21 9.35 19.14 12.80
CA GLN A 21 9.32 19.62 11.41
C GLN A 21 8.10 19.12 10.64
N GLN A 22 7.57 17.95 11.00
CA GLN A 22 6.42 17.32 10.33
C GLN A 22 5.07 17.91 10.77
N ALA A 23 4.89 18.23 12.06
CA ALA A 23 3.71 18.97 12.52
C ALA A 23 3.60 20.39 11.93
N MET A 24 4.72 20.97 11.47
CA MET A 24 4.73 22.25 10.77
C MET A 24 4.37 22.09 9.28
N SER A 25 4.65 20.95 8.63
CA SER A 25 4.37 20.72 7.21
C SER A 25 2.88 20.59 6.88
N ASP A 26 2.04 20.23 7.84
CA ASP A 26 0.63 19.91 7.61
C ASP A 26 -0.34 21.09 7.79
N GLY A 27 0.17 22.26 8.18
CA GLY A 27 -0.61 23.51 8.32
C GLY A 27 -1.62 23.52 9.48
N VAL A 28 -1.56 22.53 10.36
CA VAL A 28 -2.37 22.49 11.58
C VAL A 28 -1.73 23.48 12.58
N PRO A 29 -2.50 24.43 13.15
CA PRO A 29 -1.96 25.24 14.23
C PRO A 29 -1.67 24.31 15.40
N ILE A 30 -0.73 24.71 16.23
CA ILE A 30 -0.43 24.00 17.47
C ILE A 30 -1.75 23.85 18.24
N ARG A 31 -2.18 22.62 18.57
CA ARG A 31 -3.28 22.37 19.52
C ARG A 31 -2.83 22.89 20.88
N ASN A 32 -2.94 24.20 21.07
CA ASN A 32 -2.76 24.80 22.38
C ASN A 32 -4.04 24.56 23.15
N PHE A 33 -3.93 23.91 24.30
CA PHE A 33 -5.01 23.96 25.28
C PHE A 33 -5.12 25.43 25.73
N GLY A 34 -6.23 26.09 25.39
CA GLY A 34 -6.41 27.51 25.66
C GLY A 34 -7.58 28.12 24.87
N ILE A 35 -7.87 29.39 25.18
CA ILE A 35 -9.03 30.12 24.65
C ILE A 35 -9.01 30.23 23.12
N SER A 36 -7.85 30.34 22.47
CA SER A 36 -7.75 30.41 21.00
C SER A 36 -8.34 29.19 20.29
N SER A 37 -8.08 27.98 20.80
CA SER A 37 -8.63 26.74 20.26
C SER A 37 -10.15 26.66 20.44
N GLU A 38 -10.67 27.11 21.58
CA GLU A 38 -12.11 27.18 21.85
C GLU A 38 -12.81 28.18 20.90
N LEU A 39 -12.20 29.34 20.68
CA LEU A 39 -12.69 30.37 19.76
C LEU A 39 -12.75 29.86 18.32
N TRP A 40 -11.71 29.18 17.84
CA TRP A 40 -11.68 28.60 16.50
C TRP A 40 -12.69 27.45 16.34
N ALA A 41 -12.79 26.56 17.32
CA ALA A 41 -13.75 25.44 17.30
C ALA A 41 -15.21 25.95 17.27
N ALA A 42 -15.51 27.00 18.04
CA ALA A 42 -16.85 27.60 18.07
C ALA A 42 -17.26 28.33 16.78
N ASN A 43 -16.33 28.53 15.83
CA ASN A 43 -16.58 29.24 14.58
C ASN A 43 -16.23 28.40 13.33
N GLN A 44 -16.20 27.06 13.46
CA GLN A 44 -16.03 26.16 12.31
C GLN A 44 -17.11 26.37 11.25
N ASP A 45 -18.33 26.68 11.64
CA ASP A 45 -19.43 27.01 10.73
C ASP A 45 -19.08 28.15 9.76
N LEU A 46 -18.44 29.20 10.26
CA LEU A 46 -18.02 30.37 9.49
C LEU A 46 -16.75 30.09 8.67
N ALA A 47 -15.83 29.28 9.19
CA ALA A 47 -14.65 28.84 8.44
C ALA A 47 -15.05 27.98 7.24
N SER A 48 -15.99 27.04 7.40
CA SER A 48 -16.57 26.27 6.30
C SER A 48 -17.36 27.17 5.34
N ALA A 49 -18.15 28.12 5.85
CA ALA A 49 -18.86 29.08 4.99
C ALA A 49 -17.90 29.94 4.16
N ALA A 50 -16.73 30.31 4.69
CA ALA A 50 -15.68 31.01 3.95
C ALA A 50 -15.01 30.10 2.91
N LEU A 51 -14.70 28.85 3.27
CA LEU A 51 -14.07 27.87 2.37
C LEU A 51 -14.92 27.58 1.13
N PHE A 52 -16.23 27.38 1.34
CA PHE A 52 -17.22 27.16 0.28
C PHE A 52 -17.88 28.47 -0.19
N HIS A 53 -17.26 29.62 0.11
CA HIS A 53 -17.77 30.89 -0.37
C HIS A 53 -17.53 30.97 -1.89
N PRO A 54 -18.50 31.43 -2.71
CA PRO A 54 -18.37 31.44 -4.17
C PRO A 54 -17.08 32.09 -4.69
N PHE A 55 -16.67 33.19 -4.06
CA PHE A 55 -15.41 33.88 -4.39
C PHE A 55 -14.17 33.01 -4.13
N VAL A 56 -14.11 32.33 -2.98
CA VAL A 56 -12.97 31.50 -2.56
C VAL A 56 -12.89 30.23 -3.40
N GLU A 57 -14.04 29.62 -3.71
CA GLU A 57 -14.09 28.46 -4.61
C GLU A 57 -13.64 28.85 -6.03
N ALA A 58 -14.12 29.97 -6.57
CA ALA A 58 -13.68 30.45 -7.88
C ALA A 58 -12.18 30.78 -7.92
N LEU A 59 -11.64 31.27 -6.80
CA LEU A 59 -10.21 31.51 -6.60
C LEU A 59 -9.43 30.21 -6.56
N ALA A 60 -9.96 29.16 -5.93
CA ALA A 60 -9.37 27.82 -5.80
C ALA A 60 -9.39 26.99 -7.09
N GLN A 61 -10.22 27.38 -8.05
CA GLN A 61 -10.36 26.68 -9.33
C GLN A 61 -9.74 27.43 -10.52
N GLY A 62 -9.26 28.65 -10.31
CA GLY A 62 -8.63 29.46 -11.34
C GLY A 62 -9.64 30.16 -12.27
N VAL A 63 -10.93 30.14 -11.93
CA VAL A 63 -12.03 30.67 -12.76
C VAL A 63 -12.54 32.03 -12.30
N LEU A 64 -12.07 32.51 -11.14
CA LEU A 64 -12.40 33.84 -10.65
C LEU A 64 -12.09 34.89 -11.74
N PRO A 65 -13.00 35.83 -12.05
CA PRO A 65 -12.69 36.88 -12.99
C PRO A 65 -11.53 37.73 -12.50
N LYS A 66 -10.53 37.98 -13.35
CA LYS A 66 -9.38 38.84 -13.01
C LYS A 66 -9.80 40.17 -12.35
N PRO A 67 -10.84 40.90 -12.84
CA PRO A 67 -11.31 42.13 -12.18
C PRO A 67 -11.85 41.94 -10.76
N ALA A 68 -12.45 40.78 -10.46
CA ALA A 68 -12.92 40.46 -9.12
C ALA A 68 -11.75 40.23 -8.17
N PHE A 69 -10.72 39.50 -8.61
CA PHE A 69 -9.49 39.30 -7.83
C PHE A 69 -8.70 40.61 -7.64
N GLN A 70 -8.59 41.42 -8.69
CA GLN A 70 -7.97 42.76 -8.63
C GLN A 70 -8.64 43.66 -7.58
N LYS A 71 -9.98 43.65 -7.54
CA LYS A 71 -10.73 44.41 -6.52
C LYS A 71 -10.53 43.81 -5.13
N TYR A 72 -10.53 42.50 -5.00
CA TYR A 72 -10.25 41.83 -3.73
C TYR A 72 -8.88 42.22 -3.16
N ILE A 73 -7.79 42.09 -3.93
CA ILE A 73 -6.43 42.47 -3.48
C ILE A 73 -6.35 43.97 -3.15
N ALA A 74 -7.03 44.81 -3.94
CA ALA A 74 -7.10 46.24 -3.65
C ALA A 74 -7.79 46.56 -2.33
N GLU A 75 -8.89 45.88 -2.01
CA GLU A 75 -9.62 46.04 -0.76
C GLU A 75 -8.87 45.40 0.43
N ASP A 76 -8.24 44.24 0.22
CA ASP A 76 -7.46 43.50 1.23
C ASP A 76 -6.21 44.29 1.68
N ALA A 77 -5.59 45.04 0.75
CA ALA A 77 -4.53 45.96 1.10
C ALA A 77 -4.95 47.04 2.12
N TYR A 78 -6.24 47.41 2.21
CA TYR A 78 -6.74 48.29 3.29
C TYR A 78 -6.82 47.56 4.64
N PHE A 79 -7.15 46.26 4.66
CA PHE A 79 -7.09 45.45 5.89
C PHE A 79 -5.67 45.33 6.41
N LEU A 80 -4.72 44.93 5.57
CA LEU A 80 -3.34 44.75 6.00
C LEU A 80 -2.72 46.04 6.54
N ARG A 81 -2.97 47.19 5.89
CA ARG A 81 -2.55 48.51 6.42
C ARG A 81 -3.19 48.84 7.76
N SER A 82 -4.45 48.43 7.97
CA SER A 82 -5.16 48.65 9.24
C SER A 82 -4.68 47.69 10.33
N PHE A 83 -4.23 46.49 9.98
CA PHE A 83 -3.68 45.49 10.89
C PHE A 83 -2.29 45.89 11.40
N VAL A 84 -1.46 46.55 10.58
CA VAL A 84 -0.21 47.19 11.06
C VAL A 84 -0.52 48.11 12.24
N ARG A 85 -1.51 48.99 12.10
CA ARG A 85 -1.97 49.85 13.20
C ARG A 85 -2.56 49.05 14.37
N GLY A 86 -3.24 47.94 14.10
CA GLY A 86 -3.74 47.02 15.12
C GLY A 86 -2.64 46.45 16.00
N TYR A 87 -1.55 45.96 15.39
CA TYR A 87 -0.38 45.44 16.11
C TYR A 87 0.41 46.54 16.84
N GLU A 88 0.53 47.73 16.27
CA GLU A 88 1.10 48.90 16.97
C GLU A 88 0.27 49.29 18.21
N ALA A 89 -1.06 49.28 18.08
CA ALA A 89 -1.97 49.56 19.20
C ALA A 89 -1.88 48.47 20.27
N ALA A 90 -1.79 47.20 19.88
CA ALA A 90 -1.55 46.08 20.79
C ALA A 90 -0.22 46.23 21.53
N ALA A 91 0.86 46.56 20.82
CA ALA A 91 2.19 46.76 21.40
C ALA A 91 2.21 47.93 22.41
N ALA A 92 1.55 49.04 22.09
CA ALA A 92 1.40 50.19 23.00
C ALA A 92 0.56 49.91 24.25
N LYS A 93 -0.20 48.79 24.26
CA LYS A 93 -1.02 48.34 25.38
C LYS A 93 -0.34 47.28 26.26
N VAL A 94 0.78 46.69 25.83
CA VAL A 94 1.49 45.62 26.59
C VAL A 94 1.91 46.10 27.97
N ASP A 95 2.48 47.30 28.08
CA ASP A 95 2.92 47.88 29.36
C ASP A 95 1.75 48.12 30.34
N LYS A 96 0.53 48.22 29.83
CA LYS A 96 -0.70 48.43 30.62
C LYS A 96 -1.37 47.12 31.04
N ALA A 97 -0.93 45.99 30.53
CA ALA A 97 -1.53 44.66 30.77
C ALA A 97 -1.11 44.02 32.11
N GLY A 98 -0.29 44.70 32.93
CA GLY A 98 0.14 44.18 34.24
C GLY A 98 1.09 42.97 34.17
N VAL A 99 1.68 42.73 32.99
CA VAL A 99 2.57 41.60 32.69
C VAL A 99 3.97 41.88 33.26
N ALA A 100 4.66 40.83 33.74
CA ALA A 100 6.03 40.95 34.25
C ALA A 100 6.98 41.52 33.17
N PRO A 101 7.99 42.37 33.50
CA PRO A 101 8.80 43.08 32.51
C PRO A 101 9.50 42.18 31.47
N SER A 102 9.92 40.97 31.87
CA SER A 102 10.53 39.99 30.96
C SER A 102 9.53 39.40 29.96
N LYS A 103 8.28 39.19 30.39
CA LYS A 103 7.17 38.73 29.54
C LYS A 103 6.62 39.84 28.66
N ALA A 104 6.58 41.08 29.15
CA ALA A 104 6.20 42.25 28.37
C ALA A 104 7.15 42.46 27.19
N ALA A 105 8.47 42.38 27.41
CA ALA A 105 9.45 42.48 26.34
C ALA A 105 9.31 41.36 25.28
N ALA A 106 9.02 40.12 25.71
CA ALA A 106 8.76 39.00 24.80
C ALA A 106 7.47 39.22 23.97
N ALA A 107 6.37 39.63 24.62
CA ALA A 107 5.11 39.94 23.96
C ALA A 107 5.24 41.08 22.95
N THR A 108 5.96 42.16 23.29
CA THR A 108 6.25 43.26 22.35
C THR A 108 7.07 42.76 21.16
N SER A 109 8.08 41.91 21.39
CA SER A 109 8.87 41.33 20.30
C SER A 109 8.04 40.44 19.37
N GLN A 110 7.09 39.67 19.90
CA GLN A 110 6.20 38.83 19.11
C GLN A 110 5.18 39.66 18.32
N LEU A 111 4.66 40.75 18.89
CA LEU A 111 3.78 41.70 18.18
C LEU A 111 4.52 42.42 17.05
N GLU A 112 5.80 42.78 17.27
CA GLU A 112 6.66 43.35 16.24
C GLU A 112 6.85 42.37 15.08
N GLN A 113 7.11 41.09 15.39
CA GLN A 113 7.22 40.03 14.39
C GLN A 113 5.92 39.84 13.59
N LEU A 114 4.76 39.89 14.24
CA LEU A 114 3.46 39.84 13.55
C LEU A 114 3.24 41.06 12.65
N ARG A 115 3.67 42.26 13.10
CA ARG A 115 3.62 43.48 12.29
C ARG A 115 4.53 43.38 11.06
N GLU A 116 5.75 42.87 11.22
CA GLU A 116 6.68 42.64 10.12
C GLU A 116 6.11 41.65 9.10
N GLY A 117 5.49 40.55 9.55
CA GLY A 117 4.81 39.59 8.67
C GLY A 117 3.69 40.22 7.82
N VAL A 118 2.89 41.13 8.38
CA VAL A 118 1.87 41.88 7.62
C VAL A 118 2.48 42.86 6.61
N LEU A 119 3.63 43.46 6.93
CA LEU A 119 4.35 44.33 5.99
C LEU A 119 4.93 43.55 4.82
N GLU A 120 5.49 42.36 5.07
CA GLU A 120 5.92 41.43 4.03
C GLU A 120 4.74 41.01 3.14
N GLU A 121 3.57 40.74 3.73
CA GLU A 121 2.34 40.44 2.99
C GLU A 121 1.89 41.59 2.07
N LEU A 122 1.96 42.83 2.56
CA LEU A 122 1.69 44.03 1.75
C LEU A 122 2.67 44.19 0.58
N GLU A 123 3.96 43.94 0.80
CA GLU A 123 4.96 43.98 -0.28
C GLU A 123 4.69 42.90 -1.35
N MET A 124 4.24 41.72 -0.93
CA MET A 124 3.79 40.67 -1.85
C MET A 124 2.53 41.10 -2.62
N HIS A 125 1.54 41.71 -1.96
CA HIS A 125 0.35 42.28 -2.62
C HIS A 125 0.71 43.35 -3.65
N ASP A 126 1.69 44.21 -3.38
CA ASP A 126 2.22 45.17 -4.36
C ASP A 126 2.83 44.46 -5.58
N SER A 127 3.56 43.37 -5.37
CA SER A 127 4.12 42.52 -6.44
C SER A 127 3.03 41.86 -7.28
N TYR A 128 2.01 41.28 -6.63
CA TYR A 128 0.84 40.73 -7.32
C TYR A 128 0.16 41.82 -8.13
N ALA A 129 -0.32 42.87 -7.47
CA ALA A 129 -1.08 43.94 -8.11
C ALA A 129 -0.35 44.54 -9.32
N ALA A 130 0.99 44.70 -9.25
CA ALA A 130 1.81 45.11 -10.39
C ALA A 130 1.72 44.14 -11.58
N LYS A 131 1.84 42.82 -11.37
CA LYS A 131 1.66 41.79 -12.41
C LYS A 131 0.25 41.82 -13.03
N TRP A 132 -0.76 42.18 -12.25
CA TRP A 132 -2.16 42.24 -12.66
C TRP A 132 -2.60 43.62 -13.16
N GLY A 133 -1.70 44.61 -13.28
CA GLY A 133 -2.03 45.94 -13.80
C GLY A 133 -2.83 46.83 -12.83
N VAL A 134 -2.83 46.50 -11.53
CA VAL A 134 -3.41 47.31 -10.46
C VAL A 134 -2.29 48.06 -9.72
N GLY A 135 -2.34 49.38 -9.72
CA GLY A 135 -1.41 50.18 -8.92
C GLY A 135 -1.95 50.41 -7.51
N LEU A 136 -1.60 49.58 -6.53
CA LEU A 136 -2.01 49.77 -5.12
C LEU A 136 -1.53 51.11 -4.55
N SER A 137 -0.37 51.60 -5.00
CA SER A 137 0.15 52.94 -4.66
C SER A 137 -0.69 54.10 -5.23
N SER A 138 -1.36 53.89 -6.36
CA SER A 138 -2.20 54.89 -7.05
C SER A 138 -3.67 54.92 -6.60
N GLN A 139 -4.14 53.87 -5.92
CA GLN A 139 -5.49 53.75 -5.38
C GLN A 139 -5.66 54.32 -3.97
N THR A 140 -4.59 54.81 -3.34
CA THR A 140 -4.57 55.48 -2.02
C THR A 140 -5.53 56.69 -1.87
N ASN A 141 -6.16 57.16 -2.96
CA ASN A 141 -7.15 58.23 -2.97
C ASN A 141 -8.61 57.75 -3.15
N GLN A 142 -8.88 56.46 -3.25
CA GLN A 142 -10.25 55.92 -3.29
C GLN A 142 -10.68 55.45 -1.89
N SER A 143 -11.96 55.65 -1.56
CA SER A 143 -12.51 55.16 -0.30
C SER A 143 -12.78 53.65 -0.38
N PRO A 144 -12.45 52.86 0.66
CA PRO A 144 -12.69 51.42 0.66
C PRO A 144 -14.19 51.09 0.60
N HIS A 145 -14.51 49.88 0.11
CA HIS A 145 -15.87 49.40 0.04
C HIS A 145 -16.56 49.44 1.42
N PRO A 146 -17.91 49.61 1.51
CA PRO A 146 -18.60 49.65 2.81
C PRO A 146 -18.36 48.42 3.68
N ALA A 147 -18.25 47.22 3.10
CA ALA A 147 -17.92 45.99 3.84
C ALA A 147 -16.51 46.05 4.45
N THR A 148 -15.51 46.47 3.66
CA THR A 148 -14.14 46.71 4.11
C THR A 148 -14.09 47.77 5.21
N SER A 149 -14.79 48.89 5.02
CA SER A 149 -14.92 49.95 6.02
C SER A 149 -15.53 49.44 7.33
N LYS A 150 -16.49 48.52 7.25
CA LYS A 150 -17.17 47.94 8.42
C LYS A 150 -16.19 47.14 9.29
N TYR A 151 -15.34 46.32 8.69
CA TYR A 151 -14.28 45.62 9.43
C TYR A 151 -13.27 46.62 10.01
N ILE A 152 -12.75 47.54 9.21
CA ILE A 152 -11.75 48.52 9.66
C ILE A 152 -12.27 49.33 10.85
N ASN A 153 -13.52 49.78 10.78
CA ASN A 153 -14.16 50.50 11.87
C ASN A 153 -14.36 49.62 13.12
N PHE A 154 -14.71 48.34 12.94
CA PHE A 154 -14.80 47.37 14.03
C PHE A 154 -13.44 47.20 14.72
N LEU A 155 -12.37 46.94 13.96
CA LEU A 155 -11.02 46.81 14.50
C LEU A 155 -10.58 48.08 15.24
N PHE A 156 -10.73 49.26 14.62
CA PHE A 156 -10.34 50.52 15.26
C PHE A 156 -11.18 50.86 16.47
N SER A 157 -12.46 50.46 16.52
CA SER A 157 -13.27 50.64 17.73
C SER A 157 -12.69 49.89 18.93
N ILE A 158 -12.03 48.75 18.71
CA ILE A 158 -11.33 47.99 19.75
C ILE A 158 -9.95 48.61 20.02
N CYS A 159 -9.17 48.92 18.99
CA CYS A 159 -7.83 49.50 19.15
C CYS A 159 -7.83 50.85 19.88
N ASP A 160 -8.78 51.72 19.55
CA ASP A 160 -8.88 53.09 20.06
C ASP A 160 -9.59 53.16 21.42
N ASP A 161 -10.29 52.09 21.84
CA ASP A 161 -10.83 51.99 23.19
C ASP A 161 -9.68 51.92 24.20
N GLN A 162 -9.62 52.86 25.14
CA GLN A 162 -8.58 52.88 26.18
C GLN A 162 -8.72 51.73 27.18
N HIS A 163 -9.89 51.12 27.27
CA HIS A 163 -10.20 50.01 28.18
C HIS A 163 -10.00 48.63 27.55
N SER A 164 -9.81 48.54 26.24
CA SER A 164 -9.57 47.25 25.59
C SER A 164 -8.20 46.68 25.94
N THR A 165 -8.16 45.35 26.10
CA THR A 165 -6.95 44.60 26.42
C THR A 165 -6.19 44.20 25.15
N VAL A 166 -4.96 43.72 25.32
CA VAL A 166 -4.17 43.16 24.20
C VAL A 166 -4.85 41.91 23.65
N ALA A 167 -5.44 41.07 24.51
CA ALA A 167 -6.17 39.87 24.10
C ALA A 167 -7.42 40.20 23.27
N GLU A 168 -8.16 41.27 23.61
CA GLU A 168 -9.30 41.73 22.82
C GLU A 168 -8.90 42.22 21.42
N VAL A 169 -7.77 42.94 21.31
CA VAL A 169 -7.21 43.34 20.01
C VAL A 169 -6.76 42.12 19.21
N LEU A 170 -6.07 41.16 19.84
CA LEU A 170 -5.67 39.91 19.20
C LEU A 170 -6.87 39.06 18.77
N ALA A 171 -7.95 39.00 19.56
CA ALA A 171 -9.17 38.27 19.20
C ALA A 171 -9.86 38.86 17.95
N ALA A 172 -9.62 40.14 17.62
CA ALA A 172 -10.10 40.76 16.38
C ALA A 172 -9.15 40.57 15.17
N LEU A 173 -7.86 40.30 15.43
CA LEU A 173 -6.82 40.16 14.39
C LEU A 173 -6.52 38.70 14.02
N VAL A 174 -6.54 37.79 14.99
CA VAL A 174 -6.25 36.35 14.80
C VAL A 174 -7.17 35.69 13.77
N PRO A 175 -8.50 35.93 13.74
CA PRO A 175 -9.40 35.30 12.79
C PRO A 175 -8.94 35.40 11.33
N CYS A 176 -8.44 36.57 10.91
CA CYS A 176 -7.97 36.80 9.56
C CYS A 176 -6.75 35.93 9.24
N LEU A 177 -5.64 36.09 10.01
CA LEU A 177 -4.42 35.28 9.85
C LEU A 177 -4.73 33.78 9.84
N ARG A 178 -5.58 33.36 10.79
CA ARG A 178 -5.95 31.97 10.99
C ARG A 178 -6.78 31.43 9.83
N LEU A 179 -7.77 32.19 9.36
CA LEU A 179 -8.64 31.82 8.25
C LEU A 179 -7.85 31.75 6.94
N TYR A 180 -6.99 32.72 6.64
CA TYR A 180 -6.20 32.71 5.41
C TYR A 180 -5.16 31.59 5.38
N ALA A 181 -4.52 31.27 6.51
CA ALA A 181 -3.68 30.07 6.61
C ALA A 181 -4.49 28.78 6.42
N TYR A 182 -5.69 28.70 7.01
CA TYR A 182 -6.61 27.57 6.83
C TYR A 182 -7.03 27.39 5.36
N LEU A 183 -7.46 28.47 4.70
CA LEU A 183 -7.81 28.48 3.29
C LEU A 183 -6.59 28.10 2.42
N GLY A 184 -5.43 28.75 2.63
CA GLY A 184 -4.20 28.45 1.89
C GLY A 184 -3.79 26.98 1.97
N CYS A 185 -3.83 26.39 3.18
CA CYS A 185 -3.48 24.99 3.39
C CYS A 185 -4.48 24.03 2.72
N ILE A 186 -5.78 24.27 2.84
CA ILE A 186 -6.80 23.39 2.26
C ILE A 186 -6.84 23.52 0.74
N LEU A 187 -6.81 24.75 0.22
CA LEU A 187 -6.85 25.01 -1.21
C LEU A 187 -5.57 24.50 -1.88
N ALA A 188 -4.41 24.58 -1.23
CA ALA A 188 -3.16 24.08 -1.81
C ALA A 188 -3.14 22.55 -2.02
N ARG A 189 -3.98 21.79 -1.30
CA ARG A 189 -4.15 20.34 -1.54
C ARG A 189 -4.97 20.04 -2.80
N SER A 190 -5.58 21.08 -3.37
CA SER A 190 -6.63 20.96 -4.38
C SER A 190 -6.24 21.61 -5.72
N ILE A 191 -5.14 22.37 -5.77
CA ILE A 191 -4.68 23.05 -6.98
C ILE A 191 -3.65 22.22 -7.75
N PRO A 192 -3.68 22.22 -9.09
CA PRO A 192 -2.67 21.54 -9.90
C PRO A 192 -1.30 22.21 -9.77
N GLU A 193 -0.22 21.41 -9.85
CA GLU A 193 1.18 21.86 -9.86
C GLU A 193 1.61 22.55 -11.17
N SER A 194 0.70 23.30 -11.80
CA SER A 194 0.94 23.98 -13.08
C SER A 194 1.33 25.45 -12.88
N GLU A 195 2.38 25.89 -13.57
CA GLU A 195 2.79 27.30 -13.64
C GLU A 195 1.72 28.22 -14.27
N GLU A 196 0.72 27.66 -14.98
CA GLU A 196 -0.35 28.44 -15.62
C GLU A 196 -1.54 28.74 -14.70
N TYR A 197 -1.55 28.21 -13.47
CA TYR A 197 -2.64 28.41 -12.55
C TYR A 197 -2.65 29.84 -11.99
N ALA A 198 -3.64 30.62 -12.42
CA ALA A 198 -3.70 32.07 -12.28
C ALA A 198 -3.62 32.58 -10.82
N TYR A 199 -3.99 31.77 -9.82
CA TYR A 199 -3.97 32.15 -8.40
C TYR A 199 -3.01 31.31 -7.55
N ALA A 200 -2.11 30.52 -8.17
CA ALA A 200 -1.24 29.57 -7.47
C ALA A 200 -0.34 30.30 -6.50
N GLU A 201 0.25 31.39 -6.98
CA GLU A 201 1.19 32.20 -6.20
C GLU A 201 0.52 32.75 -4.93
N TRP A 202 -0.77 33.14 -4.98
CA TRP A 202 -1.53 33.54 -3.78
C TRP A 202 -1.71 32.37 -2.82
N ILE A 203 -2.22 31.22 -3.30
CA ILE A 203 -2.48 30.04 -2.46
C ILE A 203 -1.19 29.51 -1.82
N GLN A 204 -0.10 29.45 -2.58
CA GLN A 204 1.21 29.00 -2.09
C GLN A 204 1.79 29.94 -1.03
N THR A 205 1.53 31.25 -1.13
CA THR A 205 1.93 32.22 -0.11
C THR A 205 1.26 31.92 1.23
N TYR A 206 -0.05 31.69 1.26
CA TYR A 206 -0.77 31.40 2.50
C TYR A 206 -0.56 29.96 3.02
N LYS A 207 -0.07 29.04 2.17
CA LYS A 207 0.43 27.70 2.56
C LYS A 207 1.88 27.72 3.06
N CYS A 208 2.66 28.77 2.79
CA CYS A 208 4.10 28.70 3.04
C CYS A 208 4.42 28.64 4.55
N GLN A 209 5.52 27.96 4.88
CA GLN A 209 6.00 27.83 6.26
C GLN A 209 6.23 29.18 6.95
N ALA A 210 6.59 30.22 6.20
CA ALA A 210 6.79 31.54 6.76
C ALA A 210 5.46 32.15 7.24
N TYR A 211 4.39 32.01 6.46
CA TYR A 211 3.07 32.54 6.79
C TYR A 211 2.39 31.75 7.92
N ILE A 212 2.38 30.41 7.84
CA ILE A 212 1.71 29.53 8.82
C ILE A 212 2.24 29.72 10.26
N ARG A 213 3.47 30.22 10.41
CA ARG A 213 4.04 30.54 11.74
C ARG A 213 3.37 31.76 12.40
N LEU A 214 2.84 32.71 11.63
CA LEU A 214 2.26 33.95 12.17
C LEU A 214 0.96 33.68 12.97
N PRO A 215 -0.04 32.91 12.47
CA PRO A 215 -1.19 32.51 13.28
C PRO A 215 -0.79 31.82 14.59
N ALA A 216 0.20 30.91 14.56
CA ALA A 216 0.63 30.19 15.76
C ALA A 216 1.24 31.13 16.82
N ILE A 217 2.02 32.13 16.40
CA ILE A 217 2.55 33.17 17.30
C ILE A 217 1.41 34.00 17.89
N ALA A 218 0.44 34.40 17.06
CA ALA A 218 -0.69 35.22 17.50
C ALA A 218 -1.63 34.45 18.46
N GLU A 219 -1.87 33.16 18.22
CA GLU A 219 -2.69 32.29 19.08
C GLU A 219 -2.01 31.98 20.41
N LEU A 220 -0.69 31.71 20.41
CA LEU A 220 0.08 31.53 21.64
C LEU A 220 0.05 32.80 22.49
N LEU A 221 0.24 33.96 21.85
CA LEU A 221 0.20 35.25 22.53
C LEU A 221 -1.21 35.57 23.06
N LEU A 222 -2.26 35.23 22.30
CA LEU A 222 -3.65 35.36 22.74
C LEU A 222 -3.91 34.49 23.97
N ASN A 223 -3.47 33.22 23.97
CA ASN A 223 -3.62 32.34 25.13
C ASN A 223 -2.90 32.86 26.38
N GLU A 224 -1.69 33.38 26.22
CA GLU A 224 -0.91 33.91 27.34
C GLU A 224 -1.54 35.19 27.93
N LEU A 225 -2.06 36.07 27.09
CA LEU A 225 -2.57 37.38 27.51
C LEU A 225 -4.04 37.38 27.92
N ALA A 226 -4.84 36.39 27.50
CA ALA A 226 -6.27 36.31 27.79
C ALA A 226 -6.63 35.83 29.21
N LEU A 227 -5.64 35.54 30.07
CA LEU A 227 -5.84 34.92 31.39
C LEU A 227 -6.78 35.72 32.33
N HIS A 228 -6.96 37.02 32.09
CA HIS A 228 -7.80 37.90 32.89
C HIS A 228 -8.97 38.50 32.11
N ASP A 229 -9.16 38.06 30.86
CA ASP A 229 -10.21 38.54 29.97
C ASP A 229 -11.49 37.71 30.09
N SER A 230 -12.61 38.32 29.70
CA SER A 230 -13.89 37.60 29.64
C SER A 230 -13.93 36.71 28.40
N ALA A 231 -13.99 35.39 28.60
CA ALA A 231 -14.14 34.42 27.52
C ALA A 231 -15.35 34.75 26.63
N GLU A 232 -16.50 35.10 27.21
CA GLU A 232 -17.70 35.48 26.45
C GLU A 232 -17.46 36.68 25.53
N LYS A 233 -16.76 37.70 26.02
CA LYS A 233 -16.42 38.90 25.22
C LYS A 233 -15.45 38.55 24.10
N LEU A 234 -14.45 37.70 24.36
CA LEU A 234 -13.52 37.20 23.34
C LEU A 234 -14.26 36.38 22.26
N HIS A 235 -15.22 35.52 22.64
CA HIS A 235 -16.08 34.79 21.70
C HIS A 235 -16.89 35.73 20.80
N GLN A 236 -17.47 36.79 21.36
CA GLN A 236 -18.23 37.78 20.61
C GLN A 236 -17.35 38.56 19.61
N ILE A 237 -16.17 39.00 20.04
CA ILE A 237 -15.22 39.72 19.19
C ILE A 237 -14.74 38.82 18.05
N TYR A 238 -14.28 37.61 18.38
CA TYR A 238 -13.75 36.64 17.41
C TYR A 238 -14.82 36.24 16.38
N ARG A 239 -16.04 35.93 16.82
CA ARG A 239 -17.15 35.61 15.90
C ARG A 239 -17.55 36.81 15.04
N SER A 240 -17.50 38.03 15.58
CA SER A 240 -17.79 39.24 14.79
C SER A 240 -16.76 39.44 13.68
N ALA A 241 -15.48 39.27 14.00
CA ALA A 241 -14.39 39.27 13.01
C ALA A 241 -14.61 38.19 11.94
N MET A 242 -14.87 36.93 12.31
CA MET A 242 -15.16 35.85 11.35
C MET A 242 -16.36 36.15 10.43
N ASN A 243 -17.45 36.73 10.95
CA ASN A 243 -18.59 37.12 10.11
C ASN A 243 -18.21 38.22 9.10
N LEU A 244 -17.37 39.17 9.53
CA LEU A 244 -16.91 40.26 8.67
C LEU A 244 -15.96 39.75 7.57
N GLU A 245 -15.17 38.70 7.84
CA GLU A 245 -14.40 37.99 6.79
C GLU A 245 -15.31 37.36 5.75
N VAL A 246 -16.36 36.64 6.16
CA VAL A 246 -17.33 36.05 5.23
C VAL A 246 -18.07 37.13 4.43
N GLU A 247 -18.51 38.22 5.08
CA GLU A 247 -19.13 39.38 4.42
C GLU A 247 -18.17 40.08 3.44
N PHE A 248 -16.88 40.11 3.75
CA PHE A 248 -15.86 40.64 2.86
C PHE A 248 -15.79 39.86 1.56
N PHE A 249 -15.77 38.52 1.62
CA PHE A 249 -15.86 37.68 0.43
C PHE A 249 -17.17 37.90 -0.33
N SER A 250 -18.30 38.04 0.36
CA SER A 250 -19.60 38.31 -0.26
C SER A 250 -19.70 39.68 -0.93
N SER A 251 -18.84 40.62 -0.55
CA SER A 251 -18.80 41.97 -1.12
C SER A 251 -18.02 42.06 -2.44
N GLN A 252 -17.31 40.99 -2.80
CA GLN A 252 -16.56 40.93 -4.05
C GLN A 252 -17.51 40.80 -5.24
N PRO A 253 -17.17 41.38 -6.42
CA PRO A 253 -18.07 41.48 -7.57
C PRO A 253 -18.10 40.15 -8.34
N TYR A 254 -18.57 39.10 -7.67
CA TYR A 254 -18.68 37.75 -8.21
C TYR A 254 -20.03 37.16 -7.80
N THR A 255 -20.76 36.61 -8.77
CA THR A 255 -22.06 35.96 -8.55
C THR A 255 -22.05 34.64 -9.30
N PRO A 256 -22.15 33.49 -8.61
CA PRO A 256 -22.21 32.19 -9.26
C PRO A 256 -23.57 31.94 -9.95
N PRO A 257 -23.68 31.02 -10.92
CA PRO A 257 -24.95 30.68 -11.60
C PRO A 257 -25.94 29.84 -10.71
N ASP A 258 -27.03 29.23 -11.23
CA ASP A 258 -28.06 28.44 -10.47
C ASP A 258 -28.37 26.99 -11.00
N ARG A 259 -28.23 25.91 -10.19
CA ARG A 259 -28.60 24.47 -10.38
C ARG A 259 -29.34 23.83 -9.18
N PRO A 260 -30.39 23.05 -9.45
CA PRO A 260 -31.08 22.23 -8.46
C PRO A 260 -30.41 20.86 -8.24
N ILE A 261 -30.62 20.26 -7.06
CA ILE A 261 -30.32 18.85 -6.77
C ILE A 261 -31.54 18.02 -7.20
N ASN A 262 -31.34 17.05 -8.10
CA ASN A 262 -32.40 16.17 -8.59
C ASN A 262 -32.59 14.93 -7.71
N LEU A 263 -31.53 14.46 -7.05
CA LEU A 263 -31.57 13.33 -6.15
C LEU A 263 -30.45 13.45 -5.13
N LEU A 264 -30.77 13.28 -3.85
CA LEU A 264 -29.82 13.11 -2.76
C LEU A 264 -29.98 11.70 -2.19
N VAL A 265 -28.94 10.89 -2.29
CA VAL A 265 -28.87 9.56 -1.65
C VAL A 265 -27.79 9.56 -0.58
N VAL A 266 -28.08 8.95 0.55
CA VAL A 266 -27.21 8.93 1.72
C VAL A 266 -27.13 7.50 2.27
N ASP A 267 -25.93 6.97 2.46
CA ASP A 267 -25.74 5.75 3.23
C ASP A 267 -26.05 6.00 4.71
N PHE A 268 -26.64 5.02 5.40
CA PHE A 268 -27.03 5.20 6.80
C PHE A 268 -25.92 4.83 7.79
N ASP A 269 -25.27 3.68 7.61
CA ASP A 269 -24.69 2.90 8.71
C ASP A 269 -23.60 3.69 9.48
N ASP A 270 -22.34 3.61 9.07
CA ASP A 270 -21.28 4.40 9.69
C ASP A 270 -21.27 5.85 9.16
N THR A 271 -21.96 6.12 8.06
CA THR A 271 -22.13 7.46 7.49
C THR A 271 -22.96 8.38 8.40
N CYS A 272 -24.16 7.96 8.84
CA CYS A 272 -25.04 8.78 9.68
C CYS A 272 -24.86 8.53 11.19
N THR A 273 -24.34 7.37 11.59
CA THR A 273 -24.26 6.97 13.01
C THR A 273 -22.82 6.88 13.51
N SER A 274 -22.63 6.87 14.83
CA SER A 274 -21.32 6.70 15.48
C SER A 274 -21.21 5.41 16.28
N GLU A 275 -22.22 4.55 16.21
CA GLU A 275 -22.36 3.34 17.02
C GLU A 275 -22.77 2.17 16.13
N ASP A 276 -22.32 0.96 16.46
CA ASP A 276 -22.69 -0.25 15.71
C ASP A 276 -24.17 -0.59 15.90
N THR A 277 -24.99 -0.08 14.98
CA THR A 277 -26.44 -0.27 14.95
C THR A 277 -26.84 -1.74 14.76
N THR A 278 -26.00 -2.57 14.12
CA THR A 278 -26.25 -4.00 13.94
C THR A 278 -26.16 -4.74 15.28
N SER A 279 -25.13 -4.45 16.08
CA SER A 279 -25.02 -4.96 17.45
C SER A 279 -26.17 -4.47 18.34
N MET A 280 -26.62 -3.22 18.18
CA MET A 280 -27.78 -2.69 18.93
C MET A 280 -29.06 -3.51 18.64
N ILE A 281 -29.32 -3.86 17.38
CA ILE A 281 -30.46 -4.69 16.99
C ILE A 281 -30.38 -6.07 17.65
N ALA A 282 -29.21 -6.71 17.58
CA ALA A 282 -29.03 -8.04 18.14
C ALA A 282 -29.19 -8.05 19.66
N ARG A 283 -28.62 -7.07 20.37
CA ARG A 283 -28.79 -6.92 21.84
C ARG A 283 -30.23 -6.65 22.24
N ALA A 284 -30.93 -5.81 21.47
CA ALA A 284 -32.36 -5.57 21.68
C ALA A 284 -33.19 -6.85 21.50
N ALA A 285 -32.85 -7.67 20.51
CA ALA A 285 -33.49 -8.96 20.27
C ALA A 285 -33.25 -9.94 21.43
N ILE A 286 -32.01 -10.06 21.92
CA ILE A 286 -31.65 -10.88 23.09
C ILE A 286 -32.41 -10.45 24.34
N THR A 287 -32.48 -9.14 24.57
CA THR A 287 -33.20 -8.55 25.70
C THR A 287 -34.71 -8.85 25.63
N ALA A 288 -35.31 -8.77 24.43
CA ALA A 288 -36.71 -9.09 24.22
C ALA A 288 -37.02 -10.58 24.45
N ALA A 289 -36.11 -11.48 24.07
CA ALA A 289 -36.23 -12.92 24.27
C ALA A 289 -36.15 -13.32 25.76
N SER A 290 -35.30 -12.65 26.53
CA SER A 290 -35.05 -12.93 27.96
C SER A 290 -36.26 -12.64 28.88
N LYS A 291 -37.26 -11.89 28.39
CA LYS A 291 -38.52 -11.59 29.12
C LYS A 291 -39.57 -12.72 29.04
N LYS A 292 -39.29 -13.84 28.36
CA LYS A 292 -40.21 -14.99 28.18
C LYS A 292 -39.78 -16.23 28.99
N GLY A 293 -39.94 -16.20 30.31
CA GLY A 293 -40.17 -17.39 31.14
C GLY A 293 -39.02 -18.37 31.42
N ALA A 294 -37.85 -18.25 30.79
CA ALA A 294 -36.60 -18.82 31.30
C ALA A 294 -35.98 -17.86 32.32
N ASP A 295 -35.00 -18.32 33.12
CA ASP A 295 -34.20 -17.42 33.97
C ASP A 295 -33.60 -16.32 33.08
N PRO A 296 -34.00 -15.04 33.25
CA PRO A 296 -33.61 -13.96 32.35
C PRO A 296 -32.10 -13.78 32.26
N ALA A 297 -31.37 -14.07 33.34
CA ALA A 297 -29.91 -13.99 33.36
C ALA A 297 -29.27 -15.04 32.45
N THR A 298 -29.76 -16.28 32.49
CA THR A 298 -29.24 -17.38 31.67
C THR A 298 -29.56 -17.21 30.19
N ALA A 299 -30.79 -16.79 29.85
CA ALA A 299 -31.19 -16.55 28.46
C ALA A 299 -30.43 -15.37 27.83
N PHE A 300 -30.20 -14.31 28.60
CA PHE A 300 -29.41 -13.17 28.18
C PHE A 300 -27.94 -13.56 27.95
N ALA A 301 -27.33 -14.31 28.88
CA ALA A 301 -25.95 -14.78 28.76
C ALA A 301 -25.74 -15.65 27.52
N GLN A 302 -26.64 -16.58 27.22
CA GLN A 302 -26.58 -17.41 26.01
C GLN A 302 -26.75 -16.59 24.72
N GLY A 303 -27.61 -15.57 24.75
CA GLY A 303 -27.78 -14.66 23.62
C GLY A 303 -26.53 -13.81 23.37
N GLU A 304 -25.93 -13.27 24.43
CA GLU A 304 -24.68 -12.49 24.36
C GLU A 304 -23.51 -13.33 23.87
N GLU A 305 -23.37 -14.58 24.34
CA GLU A 305 -22.36 -15.52 23.84
C GLU A 305 -22.52 -15.77 22.34
N LYS A 306 -23.77 -15.91 21.88
CA LYS A 306 -24.09 -16.11 20.47
C LYS A 306 -23.81 -14.87 19.61
N LEU A 307 -24.16 -13.68 20.11
CA LEU A 307 -23.81 -12.41 19.45
C LEU A 307 -22.30 -12.24 19.38
N HIS A 308 -21.59 -12.52 20.48
CA HIS A 308 -20.14 -12.47 20.51
C HIS A 308 -19.55 -13.41 19.46
N TRP A 309 -20.04 -14.65 19.36
CA TRP A 309 -19.62 -15.58 18.31
C TRP A 309 -19.90 -15.05 16.90
N LEU A 310 -21.09 -14.48 16.63
CA LEU A 310 -21.43 -13.91 15.32
C LEU A 310 -20.49 -12.77 14.95
N VAL A 311 -20.22 -11.86 15.88
CA VAL A 311 -19.31 -10.72 15.66
C VAL A 311 -17.88 -11.21 15.41
N GLN A 312 -17.38 -12.14 16.23
CA GLN A 312 -16.03 -12.70 16.03
C GLN A 312 -15.93 -13.48 14.71
N ASN A 313 -16.95 -14.23 14.34
CA ASN A 313 -17.01 -14.94 13.07
C ASN A 313 -17.02 -13.97 11.88
N TYR A 314 -17.84 -12.92 11.95
CA TYR A 314 -17.88 -11.86 10.94
C TYR A 314 -16.51 -11.19 10.80
N LEU A 315 -15.93 -10.69 11.89
CA LEU A 315 -14.67 -9.95 11.87
C LEU A 315 -13.50 -10.81 11.37
N ALA A 316 -13.40 -12.06 11.82
CA ALA A 316 -12.33 -12.96 11.38
C ALA A 316 -12.44 -13.26 9.89
N ARG A 317 -13.65 -13.56 9.40
CA ARG A 317 -13.85 -13.89 7.99
C ARG A 317 -13.75 -12.69 7.08
N ARG A 318 -14.23 -11.52 7.52
CA ARG A 318 -14.05 -10.25 6.82
C ARG A 318 -12.57 -9.89 6.75
N GLY A 319 -11.82 -10.05 7.83
CA GLY A 319 -10.36 -9.85 7.85
C GLY A 319 -9.67 -10.73 6.82
N ASN A 320 -9.94 -12.04 6.84
CA ASN A 320 -9.37 -12.98 5.86
C ASN A 320 -9.72 -12.60 4.41
N LEU A 321 -10.96 -12.20 4.14
CA LEU A 321 -11.36 -11.75 2.81
C LEU A 321 -10.58 -10.49 2.42
N LEU A 322 -10.52 -9.49 3.30
CA LEU A 322 -9.80 -8.24 3.04
C LEU A 322 -8.31 -8.48 2.81
N ASP A 323 -7.66 -9.36 3.57
CA ASP A 323 -6.26 -9.75 3.36
C ASP A 323 -6.04 -10.40 1.99
N GLU A 324 -7.06 -11.05 1.44
CA GLU A 324 -7.01 -11.70 0.13
C GLU A 324 -7.28 -10.73 -1.03
N ILE A 325 -8.19 -9.78 -0.83
CA ILE A 325 -8.74 -8.96 -1.93
C ILE A 325 -8.29 -7.52 -1.95
N LEU A 326 -7.80 -6.98 -0.81
CA LEU A 326 -7.38 -5.60 -0.76
C LEU A 326 -6.15 -5.41 -1.65
N PRO A 327 -6.15 -4.38 -2.50
CA PRO A 327 -4.96 -4.03 -3.28
C PRO A 327 -3.84 -3.59 -2.32
N GLU A 328 -2.58 -3.65 -2.73
CA GLU A 328 -1.51 -3.08 -1.93
C GLU A 328 -1.74 -1.56 -1.71
N PRO A 329 -1.38 -1.01 -0.54
CA PRO A 329 -1.50 0.42 -0.32
C PRO A 329 -0.63 1.17 -1.34
N PRO A 330 -1.17 2.21 -2.01
CA PRO A 330 -0.44 2.93 -3.05
C PRO A 330 0.80 3.61 -2.45
N LEU A 331 1.88 3.66 -3.23
CA LEU A 331 3.01 4.55 -2.98
C LEU A 331 2.54 6.00 -3.24
N GLU A 332 3.00 6.97 -2.44
CA GLU A 332 2.43 8.34 -2.39
C GLU A 332 2.19 8.98 -3.77
N ASP A 333 0.97 9.51 -3.98
CA ASP A 333 0.50 10.30 -5.13
C ASP A 333 0.44 9.62 -6.52
N GLU A 334 0.66 8.30 -6.62
CA GLU A 334 0.43 7.55 -7.88
C GLU A 334 -1.01 7.01 -7.95
N LEU A 335 -1.82 7.61 -8.83
CA LEU A 335 -3.12 7.06 -9.24
C LEU A 335 -2.91 6.06 -10.37
N GLU A 336 -3.45 4.85 -10.22
CA GLU A 336 -3.55 3.88 -11.31
C GLU A 336 -4.50 4.40 -12.40
N GLU A 337 -4.47 3.80 -13.60
CA GLU A 337 -5.48 4.07 -14.63
C GLU A 337 -6.87 3.63 -14.13
N PHE A 338 -7.92 4.40 -14.49
CA PHE A 338 -9.27 4.11 -14.03
C PHE A 338 -9.79 2.76 -14.54
N ASP A 339 -10.03 1.82 -13.61
CA ASP A 339 -10.46 0.44 -13.90
C ASP A 339 -11.77 0.08 -13.17
N MET A 340 -12.91 0.29 -13.85
CA MET A 340 -14.22 -0.11 -13.36
C MET A 340 -14.45 -1.63 -13.35
N ALA A 341 -13.74 -2.38 -14.19
CA ALA A 341 -13.92 -3.83 -14.24
C ALA A 341 -13.30 -4.45 -12.98
N TRP A 342 -12.08 -4.03 -12.63
CA TRP A 342 -11.42 -4.41 -11.39
C TRP A 342 -12.26 -4.02 -10.17
N LEU A 343 -12.76 -2.78 -10.11
CA LEU A 343 -13.58 -2.34 -8.98
C LEU A 343 -14.88 -3.14 -8.86
N GLY A 344 -15.50 -3.49 -10.00
CA GLY A 344 -16.66 -4.38 -10.05
C GLY A 344 -16.37 -5.75 -9.45
N ASP A 345 -15.29 -6.40 -9.90
CA ASP A 345 -14.86 -7.70 -9.38
C ASP A 345 -14.55 -7.65 -7.87
N PHE A 346 -13.89 -6.57 -7.42
CA PHE A 346 -13.60 -6.33 -6.00
C PHE A 346 -14.89 -6.23 -5.17
N LEU A 347 -15.86 -5.43 -5.61
CA LEU A 347 -17.13 -5.23 -4.92
C LEU A 347 -18.03 -6.48 -4.95
N ASP A 348 -17.96 -7.29 -6.00
CA ASP A 348 -18.69 -8.55 -6.10
C ASP A 348 -18.22 -9.55 -5.04
N ARG A 349 -16.89 -9.66 -4.83
CA ARG A 349 -16.32 -10.53 -3.78
C ARG A 349 -16.76 -10.11 -2.38
N ILE A 350 -16.80 -8.80 -2.10
CA ILE A 350 -17.34 -8.28 -0.83
C ILE A 350 -18.83 -8.57 -0.72
N SER A 351 -19.56 -8.41 -1.81
CA SER A 351 -21.00 -8.61 -1.83
C SER A 351 -21.39 -10.07 -1.58
N GLU A 352 -20.63 -11.03 -2.11
CA GLU A 352 -20.81 -12.45 -1.80
C GLU A 352 -20.65 -12.73 -0.31
N PHE A 353 -19.63 -12.13 0.32
CA PHE A 353 -19.42 -12.23 1.76
C PHE A 353 -20.56 -11.64 2.58
N ASP A 354 -21.04 -10.44 2.24
CA ASP A 354 -22.17 -9.80 2.95
C ASP A 354 -23.44 -10.68 2.88
N ARG A 355 -23.75 -11.25 1.71
CA ARG A 355 -24.89 -12.16 1.53
C ARG A 355 -24.77 -13.43 2.37
N GLU A 356 -23.55 -13.96 2.47
CA GLU A 356 -23.27 -15.11 3.30
C GLU A 356 -23.47 -14.77 4.79
N MET A 357 -22.91 -13.66 5.26
CA MET A 357 -23.01 -13.25 6.67
C MET A 357 -24.46 -12.94 7.08
N ASN A 358 -25.24 -12.33 6.20
CA ASN A 358 -26.68 -12.17 6.42
C ASN A 358 -27.40 -13.52 6.56
N SER A 359 -26.98 -14.53 5.80
CA SER A 359 -27.53 -15.89 5.90
C SER A 359 -27.16 -16.56 7.23
N VAL A 360 -25.92 -16.40 7.70
CA VAL A 360 -25.49 -16.87 9.03
C VAL A 360 -26.33 -16.25 10.14
N VAL A 361 -26.65 -14.96 10.05
CA VAL A 361 -27.49 -14.26 11.04
C VAL A 361 -28.92 -14.81 11.05
N ILE A 362 -29.51 -15.04 9.87
CA ILE A 362 -30.85 -15.64 9.75
C ILE A 362 -30.87 -17.05 10.35
N GLU A 363 -29.88 -17.89 10.02
CA GLU A 363 -29.76 -19.27 10.53
C GLU A 363 -29.54 -19.31 12.05
N SER A 364 -28.84 -18.31 12.58
CA SER A 364 -28.65 -18.15 14.03
C SER A 364 -29.97 -17.94 14.76
N LYS A 365 -31.03 -17.46 14.09
CA LYS A 365 -32.31 -17.09 14.70
C LYS A 365 -32.20 -16.06 15.83
N ILE A 366 -31.09 -15.33 15.91
CA ILE A 366 -30.88 -14.30 16.95
C ILE A 366 -31.95 -13.21 16.89
N LEU A 367 -32.51 -12.95 15.71
CA LEU A 367 -33.57 -11.96 15.46
C LEU A 367 -34.99 -12.55 15.54
N SER A 368 -35.13 -13.86 15.80
CA SER A 368 -36.43 -14.50 15.95
C SER A 368 -37.06 -14.12 17.29
N GLY A 369 -38.36 -13.84 17.29
CA GLY A 369 -39.09 -13.53 18.53
C GLY A 369 -39.17 -12.05 18.88
N VAL A 370 -38.49 -11.17 18.13
CA VAL A 370 -38.59 -9.71 18.25
C VAL A 370 -40.01 -9.26 17.95
N LYS A 371 -40.61 -8.44 18.83
CA LYS A 371 -41.94 -7.89 18.57
C LYS A 371 -41.86 -6.74 17.58
N LYS A 372 -42.85 -6.64 16.70
CA LYS A 372 -42.96 -5.51 15.77
C LYS A 372 -42.98 -4.18 16.54
N GLY A 373 -42.18 -3.21 16.08
CA GLY A 373 -42.04 -1.91 16.74
C GLY A 373 -41.13 -1.90 17.98
N ALA A 374 -40.59 -3.06 18.43
CA ALA A 374 -39.63 -3.08 19.54
C ALA A 374 -38.31 -2.39 19.18
N LEU A 375 -37.91 -2.41 17.90
CA LEU A 375 -36.70 -1.76 17.43
C LEU A 375 -36.88 -0.26 17.18
N THR A 376 -38.12 0.25 17.21
CA THR A 376 -38.40 1.69 17.10
C THR A 376 -37.84 2.47 18.29
N GLU A 377 -37.95 1.94 19.51
CA GLU A 377 -37.39 2.55 20.72
C GLU A 377 -35.85 2.61 20.65
N VAL A 378 -35.24 1.54 20.14
CA VAL A 378 -33.79 1.46 19.91
C VAL A 378 -33.36 2.50 18.89
N GLY A 379 -34.04 2.56 17.74
CA GLY A 379 -33.78 3.55 16.70
C GLY A 379 -33.88 4.99 17.21
N ALA A 380 -34.92 5.32 17.99
CA ALA A 380 -35.09 6.64 18.59
C ALA A 380 -33.95 7.06 19.55
N SER A 381 -33.16 6.10 20.02
CA SER A 381 -31.98 6.33 20.88
C SER A 381 -30.64 6.29 20.14
N VAL A 382 -30.62 5.95 18.85
CA VAL A 382 -29.39 5.90 18.05
C VAL A 382 -28.78 7.30 18.00
N PRO A 383 -27.52 7.49 18.41
CA PRO A 383 -26.83 8.76 18.27
C PRO A 383 -26.48 8.98 16.79
N LEU A 384 -27.09 10.00 16.20
CA LEU A 384 -26.72 10.45 14.86
C LEU A 384 -25.55 11.44 14.93
N ARG A 385 -24.68 11.38 13.92
CA ARG A 385 -23.55 12.31 13.81
C ARG A 385 -24.06 13.76 13.74
N PRO A 386 -23.35 14.72 14.36
CA PRO A 386 -23.72 16.13 14.31
C PRO A 386 -23.90 16.62 12.86
N GLY A 387 -24.94 17.41 12.61
CA GLY A 387 -25.25 17.97 11.29
C GLY A 387 -26.05 17.07 10.34
N CYS A 388 -26.05 15.73 10.54
CA CYS A 388 -26.74 14.77 9.68
C CYS A 388 -28.25 15.09 9.51
N LEU A 389 -28.99 15.19 10.62
CA LEU A 389 -30.42 15.52 10.58
C LEU A 389 -30.67 16.92 10.01
N SER A 390 -29.75 17.87 10.24
CA SER A 390 -29.90 19.22 9.73
C SER A 390 -29.82 19.25 8.20
N LEU A 391 -28.87 18.50 7.61
CA LEU A 391 -28.75 18.37 6.17
C LEU A 391 -29.97 17.70 5.55
N LEU A 392 -30.40 16.54 6.07
CA LEU A 392 -31.56 15.82 5.54
C LEU A 392 -32.84 16.66 5.66
N LYS A 393 -33.02 17.35 6.79
CA LYS A 393 -34.14 18.28 6.98
C LYS A 393 -34.10 19.43 5.98
N HIS A 394 -32.93 20.02 5.76
CA HIS A 394 -32.77 21.10 4.80
C HIS A 394 -33.07 20.66 3.37
N ALA A 395 -32.63 19.46 2.98
CA ALA A 395 -32.92 18.86 1.68
C ALA A 395 -34.44 18.67 1.48
N VAL A 396 -35.11 18.07 2.46
CA VAL A 396 -36.55 17.84 2.46
C VAL A 396 -37.33 19.17 2.41
N ASP A 397 -36.98 20.14 3.26
CA ASP A 397 -37.61 21.45 3.31
C ASP A 397 -37.38 22.25 2.01
N SER A 398 -36.27 21.99 1.31
CA SER A 398 -35.94 22.56 -0.01
C SER A 398 -36.58 21.83 -1.19
N GLY A 399 -37.35 20.77 -0.93
CA GLY A 399 -38.02 19.99 -1.97
C GLY A 399 -37.09 19.08 -2.78
N VAL A 400 -35.94 18.69 -2.23
CA VAL A 400 -35.01 17.75 -2.86
C VAL A 400 -35.48 16.30 -2.62
N PRO A 401 -35.65 15.48 -3.68
CA PRO A 401 -35.87 14.04 -3.55
C PRO A 401 -34.74 13.40 -2.73
N THR A 402 -35.05 12.88 -1.54
CA THR A 402 -34.04 12.42 -0.57
C THR A 402 -34.27 10.95 -0.18
N VAL A 403 -33.24 10.13 -0.35
CA VAL A 403 -33.25 8.70 -0.02
C VAL A 403 -32.10 8.38 0.93
N VAL A 404 -32.36 7.52 1.91
CA VAL A 404 -31.35 6.89 2.74
C VAL A 404 -31.31 5.39 2.40
N VAL A 405 -30.13 4.88 2.06
CA VAL A 405 -29.89 3.46 1.78
C VAL A 405 -29.14 2.83 2.95
N SER A 406 -29.41 1.57 3.25
CA SER A 406 -28.71 0.86 4.33
C SER A 406 -28.75 -0.65 4.13
N VAL A 407 -27.67 -1.32 4.52
CA VAL A 407 -27.60 -2.79 4.56
C VAL A 407 -28.16 -3.38 5.85
N ASN A 408 -28.56 -2.51 6.77
CA ASN A 408 -29.05 -2.87 8.09
C ASN A 408 -30.28 -3.79 8.03
N TRP A 409 -30.45 -4.63 9.07
CA TRP A 409 -31.48 -5.67 9.11
C TRP A 409 -32.90 -5.15 9.40
N SER A 410 -33.03 -3.89 9.80
CA SER A 410 -34.30 -3.32 10.24
C SER A 410 -34.54 -1.89 9.77
N GLY A 411 -35.27 -1.75 8.67
CA GLY A 411 -35.73 -0.45 8.20
C GLY A 411 -36.54 0.34 9.25
N GLU A 412 -37.34 -0.31 10.11
CA GLU A 412 -38.10 0.38 11.16
C GLU A 412 -37.20 1.05 12.22
N MET A 413 -36.01 0.50 12.47
CA MET A 413 -35.02 1.11 13.36
C MET A 413 -34.37 2.32 12.68
N VAL A 414 -33.94 2.16 11.43
CA VAL A 414 -33.33 3.24 10.62
C VAL A 414 -34.31 4.42 10.51
N ALA A 415 -35.58 4.14 10.17
CA ALA A 415 -36.61 5.17 10.07
C ALA A 415 -36.86 5.89 11.41
N ALA A 416 -36.83 5.16 12.54
CA ALA A 416 -36.99 5.74 13.86
C ALA A 416 -35.79 6.63 14.28
N ALA A 417 -34.57 6.23 13.91
CA ALA A 417 -33.37 7.04 14.12
C ALA A 417 -33.45 8.36 13.35
N LEU A 418 -33.84 8.32 12.07
CA LEU A 418 -33.94 9.51 11.24
C LEU A 418 -35.16 10.39 11.60
N SER A 419 -36.23 9.83 12.16
CA SER A 419 -37.43 10.59 12.57
C SER A 419 -37.21 11.48 13.81
N GLN A 420 -36.03 11.40 14.44
CA GLN A 420 -35.64 12.29 15.51
C GLN A 420 -35.78 13.76 15.07
N GLN A 421 -36.10 14.65 16.01
CA GLN A 421 -36.33 16.08 15.75
C GLN A 421 -37.46 16.39 14.73
N GLY A 422 -38.35 15.43 14.46
CA GLY A 422 -39.56 15.63 13.66
C GLY A 422 -39.35 15.59 12.15
N LEU A 423 -38.25 14.99 11.66
CA LEU A 423 -38.03 14.75 10.23
C LEU A 423 -39.04 13.71 9.70
N PRO A 424 -39.79 13.99 8.62
CA PRO A 424 -40.69 12.99 8.04
C PRO A 424 -39.92 11.88 7.33
N VAL A 425 -40.19 10.62 7.67
CA VAL A 425 -39.49 9.44 7.09
C VAL A 425 -40.50 8.38 6.66
N VAL A 426 -40.24 7.73 5.52
CA VAL A 426 -41.08 6.68 4.93
C VAL A 426 -40.24 5.47 4.52
N LEU A 427 -40.72 4.25 4.74
CA LEU A 427 -40.05 3.02 4.30
C LEU A 427 -40.43 2.65 2.86
N ALA A 428 -39.44 2.25 2.07
CA ALA A 428 -39.65 1.73 0.72
C ALA A 428 -40.49 0.44 0.74
N GLY A 429 -41.59 0.40 -0.02
CA GLY A 429 -42.44 -0.79 -0.16
C GLY A 429 -43.35 -1.17 1.03
N GLY A 430 -43.59 -0.26 1.99
CA GLY A 430 -44.50 -0.48 3.13
C GLY A 430 -46.00 -0.31 2.83
N ALA A 431 -46.87 -0.94 3.64
CA ALA A 431 -48.34 -0.99 3.47
C ALA A 431 -49.11 0.32 3.76
N GLY A 432 -48.44 1.48 3.74
CA GLY A 432 -49.02 2.74 4.24
C GLY A 432 -48.47 4.04 3.66
N GLY A 433 -47.90 4.03 2.45
CA GLY A 433 -47.42 5.26 1.79
C GLY A 433 -47.64 5.19 0.28
N THR A 434 -48.34 6.17 -0.25
CA THR A 434 -48.74 6.28 -1.66
C THR A 434 -47.55 6.13 -2.63
N ARG A 435 -47.69 5.24 -3.62
CA ARG A 435 -46.82 5.00 -4.80
C ARG A 435 -45.40 4.44 -4.59
N ALA A 436 -44.83 4.41 -3.39
CA ALA A 436 -43.47 3.89 -3.13
C ALA A 436 -43.31 2.34 -3.18
N GLY A 437 -44.21 1.64 -3.90
CA GLY A 437 -44.31 0.18 -3.94
C GLY A 437 -43.77 -0.47 -5.22
N VAL A 438 -43.19 0.32 -6.13
CA VAL A 438 -42.53 -0.18 -7.35
C VAL A 438 -41.04 0.13 -7.20
N GLU A 439 -40.20 -0.90 -7.30
CA GLU A 439 -38.74 -0.71 -7.39
C GLU A 439 -38.44 0.27 -8.54
N GLY A 440 -37.68 1.34 -8.25
CA GLY A 440 -37.38 2.39 -9.22
C GLY A 440 -38.41 3.53 -9.35
N ALA A 441 -39.41 3.67 -8.48
CA ALA A 441 -40.25 4.88 -8.45
C ALA A 441 -39.52 6.04 -7.74
N PRO A 442 -39.65 7.30 -8.21
CA PRO A 442 -39.02 8.45 -7.56
C PRO A 442 -39.56 8.66 -6.14
N PRO A 443 -38.69 9.08 -5.19
CA PRO A 443 -39.08 9.23 -3.80
C PRO A 443 -40.07 10.40 -3.64
N PRO A 444 -41.11 10.26 -2.79
CA PRO A 444 -42.03 11.36 -2.50
C PRO A 444 -41.30 12.57 -1.92
N LEU A 445 -41.66 13.76 -2.41
CA LEU A 445 -41.19 15.03 -1.85
C LEU A 445 -41.73 15.24 -0.43
N GLY A 446 -40.95 15.94 0.41
CA GLY A 446 -41.37 16.30 1.77
C GLY A 446 -41.12 15.22 2.83
N ALA A 447 -40.45 14.11 2.48
CA ALA A 447 -39.98 13.10 3.41
C ALA A 447 -38.69 12.43 2.92
N VAL A 448 -37.94 11.84 3.84
CA VAL A 448 -36.83 10.93 3.52
C VAL A 448 -37.38 9.53 3.27
N VAL A 449 -36.98 8.90 2.17
CA VAL A 449 -37.29 7.48 1.91
C VAL A 449 -36.16 6.60 2.40
N VAL A 450 -36.46 5.57 3.19
CA VAL A 450 -35.49 4.59 3.66
C VAL A 450 -35.58 3.30 2.84
N TYR A 451 -34.47 2.94 2.19
CA TYR A 451 -34.28 1.71 1.44
C TYR A 451 -33.34 0.79 2.23
N CYS A 452 -33.92 -0.21 2.89
CA CYS A 452 -33.22 -1.03 3.89
C CYS A 452 -33.81 -2.44 3.93
N ASN A 453 -33.07 -3.42 4.44
CA ASN A 453 -33.66 -4.73 4.70
C ASN A 453 -34.75 -4.65 5.77
N GLU A 454 -35.72 -5.57 5.70
CA GLU A 454 -36.83 -5.64 6.64
C GLU A 454 -36.92 -7.02 7.29
N LEU A 455 -37.12 -7.07 8.61
CA LEU A 455 -37.48 -8.32 9.28
C LEU A 455 -38.81 -8.89 8.77
N GLU A 456 -38.86 -10.21 8.62
CA GLU A 456 -40.09 -10.92 8.33
C GLU A 456 -40.87 -11.24 9.62
N TYR A 457 -42.18 -11.06 9.58
CA TYR A 457 -43.06 -11.23 10.73
C TYR A 457 -44.15 -12.26 10.47
N PHE A 458 -44.44 -13.07 11.48
CA PHE A 458 -45.65 -13.89 11.57
C PHE A 458 -46.52 -13.34 12.70
N GLY A 459 -47.61 -12.64 12.34
CA GLY A 459 -48.34 -11.80 13.29
C GLY A 459 -47.47 -10.61 13.74
N ASP A 460 -47.35 -10.41 15.06
CA ASP A 460 -46.56 -9.31 15.64
C ASP A 460 -45.14 -9.72 16.06
N VAL A 461 -44.68 -10.90 15.62
CA VAL A 461 -43.40 -11.47 16.07
C VAL A 461 -42.54 -11.85 14.87
N SER A 462 -41.28 -11.44 14.90
CA SER A 462 -40.28 -11.74 13.88
C SER A 462 -40.04 -13.25 13.78
N THR A 463 -39.99 -13.77 12.56
CA THR A 463 -39.61 -15.15 12.26
C THR A 463 -38.10 -15.36 12.32
N GLY A 464 -37.33 -14.28 12.36
CA GLY A 464 -35.88 -14.27 12.15
C GLY A 464 -35.47 -14.26 10.67
N GLY A 465 -36.43 -14.35 9.74
CA GLY A 465 -36.21 -14.14 8.31
C GLY A 465 -36.09 -12.65 7.96
N MET A 466 -35.64 -12.36 6.74
CA MET A 466 -35.37 -11.00 6.28
C MET A 466 -35.73 -10.84 4.81
N LYS A 467 -36.44 -9.76 4.49
CA LYS A 467 -36.61 -9.29 3.11
C LYS A 467 -35.37 -8.50 2.72
N ARG A 468 -34.63 -9.05 1.77
CA ARG A 468 -33.35 -8.52 1.26
C ARG A 468 -33.63 -7.47 0.18
N ARG A 469 -33.69 -6.20 0.58
CA ARG A 469 -33.90 -5.06 -0.35
C ARG A 469 -32.57 -4.43 -0.76
N CYS A 470 -31.65 -4.31 0.18
CA CYS A 470 -30.30 -3.81 -0.02
C CYS A 470 -29.41 -4.60 0.94
N GLU A 471 -28.84 -5.72 0.50
CA GLU A 471 -28.14 -6.65 1.41
C GLU A 471 -26.61 -6.53 1.34
N CYS A 472 -26.07 -5.90 0.31
CA CYS A 472 -24.64 -5.87 0.03
C CYS A 472 -24.19 -4.60 -0.73
N ALA A 473 -22.86 -4.44 -0.90
CA ALA A 473 -22.26 -3.32 -1.64
C ALA A 473 -22.83 -3.15 -3.06
N ALA A 474 -22.92 -4.24 -3.84
CA ALA A 474 -23.44 -4.20 -5.20
C ALA A 474 -24.92 -3.74 -5.28
N ASP A 475 -25.71 -4.00 -4.24
CA ASP A 475 -27.11 -3.53 -4.22
C ASP A 475 -27.20 -2.01 -4.06
N LYS A 476 -26.27 -1.36 -3.35
CA LYS A 476 -26.29 0.10 -3.19
C LYS A 476 -26.16 0.81 -4.54
N GLY A 477 -25.22 0.37 -5.39
CA GLY A 477 -25.06 0.87 -6.76
C GLY A 477 -26.31 0.66 -7.60
N ARG A 478 -26.85 -0.56 -7.59
CA ARG A 478 -28.08 -0.90 -8.33
C ARG A 478 -29.29 -0.05 -7.88
N VAL A 479 -29.49 0.12 -6.56
CA VAL A 479 -30.58 0.93 -6.01
C VAL A 479 -30.43 2.39 -6.46
N PHE A 480 -29.21 2.93 -6.47
CA PHE A 480 -28.94 4.28 -6.96
C PHE A 480 -29.29 4.43 -8.45
N ASP A 481 -28.85 3.51 -9.30
CA ASP A 481 -29.14 3.51 -10.74
C ASP A 481 -30.65 3.41 -11.02
N ASP A 482 -31.35 2.53 -10.30
CA ASP A 482 -32.81 2.37 -10.43
C ASP A 482 -33.56 3.66 -10.05
N LEU A 483 -33.10 4.38 -9.01
CA LEU A 483 -33.68 5.66 -8.60
C LEU A 483 -33.46 6.76 -9.66
N LEU A 484 -32.26 6.81 -10.25
CA LEU A 484 -31.96 7.75 -11.33
C LEU A 484 -32.84 7.51 -12.56
N LEU A 485 -32.99 6.24 -12.96
CA LEU A 485 -33.87 5.84 -14.06
C LEU A 485 -35.33 6.21 -13.77
N GLY A 486 -35.79 6.03 -12.52
CA GLY A 486 -37.11 6.45 -12.07
C GLY A 486 -37.39 7.94 -12.21
N ILE A 487 -36.46 8.77 -11.74
CA ILE A 487 -36.56 10.24 -11.82
C ILE A 487 -36.56 10.72 -13.27
N ALA A 488 -35.74 10.11 -14.13
CA ALA A 488 -35.70 10.40 -15.55
C ALA A 488 -37.02 10.01 -16.25
N ALA A 489 -37.61 8.86 -15.90
CA ALA A 489 -38.84 8.36 -16.50
C ALA A 489 -40.09 9.18 -16.13
N GLU A 490 -40.17 9.69 -14.89
CA GLU A 490 -41.32 10.50 -14.43
C GLU A 490 -41.22 12.00 -14.79
N GLY A 491 -40.14 12.42 -15.48
CA GLY A 491 -39.94 13.82 -15.88
C GLY A 491 -39.79 14.77 -14.68
N HIS A 492 -39.39 14.25 -13.52
CA HIS A 492 -39.17 15.02 -12.29
C HIS A 492 -37.75 15.63 -12.23
N ALA A 493 -36.87 15.26 -13.15
CA ALA A 493 -35.55 15.87 -13.28
C ALA A 493 -35.70 17.35 -13.68
N ALA A 494 -35.27 18.25 -12.79
CA ALA A 494 -35.13 19.65 -13.15
C ALA A 494 -34.01 19.81 -14.17
N GLU A 495 -34.21 20.70 -15.14
CA GLU A 495 -33.29 20.89 -16.27
C GLU A 495 -31.89 21.30 -15.75
N GLY A 496 -30.90 20.45 -16.02
CA GLY A 496 -29.53 20.64 -15.56
C GLY A 496 -29.27 20.28 -14.10
N GLY A 497 -30.22 19.70 -13.36
CA GLY A 497 -29.98 19.27 -11.98
C GLY A 497 -29.07 18.04 -11.86
N VAL A 498 -28.46 17.86 -10.68
CA VAL A 498 -27.43 16.84 -10.42
C VAL A 498 -27.89 15.80 -9.39
N SER A 499 -27.33 14.61 -9.50
CA SER A 499 -27.45 13.53 -8.51
C SER A 499 -26.28 13.56 -7.52
N VAL A 500 -26.57 13.32 -6.24
CA VAL A 500 -25.60 13.35 -5.15
C VAL A 500 -25.70 12.03 -4.39
N TYR A 501 -24.56 11.41 -4.11
CA TYR A 501 -24.47 10.26 -3.19
C TYR A 501 -23.48 10.58 -2.06
N ILE A 502 -23.84 10.28 -0.81
CA ILE A 502 -22.97 10.45 0.37
C ILE A 502 -22.77 9.08 1.03
N GLY A 503 -21.51 8.66 1.23
CA GLY A 503 -21.16 7.41 1.91
C GLY A 503 -19.78 7.48 2.57
N ASP A 504 -19.38 6.50 3.37
CA ASP A 504 -18.13 6.53 4.16
C ASP A 504 -17.21 5.32 3.93
N SER A 505 -17.68 4.33 3.16
CA SER A 505 -17.04 3.03 3.03
C SER A 505 -16.74 2.66 1.59
N MET A 506 -15.82 1.71 1.41
CA MET A 506 -15.47 1.19 0.09
C MET A 506 -16.66 0.47 -0.57
N THR A 507 -17.63 0.02 0.23
CA THR A 507 -18.88 -0.59 -0.24
C THR A 507 -19.82 0.41 -0.91
N ASP A 508 -19.57 1.71 -0.79
CA ASP A 508 -20.32 2.77 -1.45
C ASP A 508 -19.70 3.20 -2.78
N LEU A 509 -18.48 2.74 -3.12
CA LEU A 509 -17.70 3.26 -4.26
C LEU A 509 -18.46 3.17 -5.59
N SER A 510 -19.21 2.10 -5.83
CA SER A 510 -20.02 1.98 -7.06
C SER A 510 -21.07 3.09 -7.19
N ALA A 511 -21.75 3.44 -6.09
CA ALA A 511 -22.78 4.47 -6.09
C ALA A 511 -22.17 5.88 -6.05
N LEU A 512 -21.08 6.05 -5.32
CA LEU A 512 -20.29 7.29 -5.28
C LEU A 512 -19.76 7.68 -6.66
N ILE A 513 -19.20 6.74 -7.42
CA ILE A 513 -18.66 6.98 -8.77
C ILE A 513 -19.77 7.23 -9.79
N SER A 514 -20.94 6.60 -9.61
CA SER A 514 -22.08 6.74 -10.53
C SER A 514 -22.84 8.05 -10.35
N ALA A 515 -22.70 8.71 -9.19
CA ALA A 515 -23.32 10.01 -8.92
C ALA A 515 -22.60 11.13 -9.67
N ASP A 516 -23.33 12.16 -10.09
CA ASP A 516 -22.71 13.39 -10.62
C ASP A 516 -21.80 14.04 -9.57
N VAL A 517 -22.14 13.86 -8.29
CA VAL A 517 -21.38 14.29 -7.12
C VAL A 517 -21.34 13.16 -6.08
N GLY A 518 -20.27 12.38 -6.07
CA GLY A 518 -19.99 11.40 -5.03
C GLY A 518 -19.19 12.02 -3.87
N ILE A 519 -19.75 11.98 -2.66
CA ILE A 519 -19.13 12.55 -1.45
C ILE A 519 -18.77 11.45 -0.46
N VAL A 520 -17.48 11.30 -0.18
CA VAL A 520 -16.94 10.42 0.85
C VAL A 520 -16.93 11.16 2.19
N MET A 521 -17.61 10.64 3.19
CA MET A 521 -17.62 11.15 4.55
C MET A 521 -16.41 10.64 5.33
N GLY A 522 -15.59 11.56 5.83
CA GLY A 522 -14.41 11.26 6.64
C GLY A 522 -13.22 10.73 5.83
N SER A 523 -12.11 10.48 6.54
CA SER A 523 -10.83 10.12 5.94
C SER A 523 -10.50 8.63 6.10
N ASN A 524 -11.25 7.77 5.42
CA ASN A 524 -11.09 6.32 5.49
C ASN A 524 -9.91 5.84 4.61
N GLN A 525 -8.93 5.15 5.22
CA GLN A 525 -7.77 4.60 4.50
C GLN A 525 -8.15 3.58 3.44
N LEU A 526 -9.07 2.68 3.79
CA LEU A 526 -9.46 1.57 2.93
C LEU A 526 -10.22 2.09 1.70
N VAL A 527 -11.08 3.09 1.89
CA VAL A 527 -11.72 3.79 0.78
C VAL A 527 -10.70 4.39 -0.16
N ARG A 528 -9.69 5.10 0.39
CA ARG A 528 -8.62 5.71 -0.40
C ARG A 528 -7.75 4.68 -1.12
N GLN A 529 -7.41 3.59 -0.45
CA GLN A 529 -6.62 2.50 -1.00
C GLN A 529 -7.36 1.82 -2.17
N VAL A 530 -8.62 1.48 -1.99
CA VAL A 530 -9.44 0.86 -3.05
C VAL A 530 -9.75 1.86 -4.17
N ALA A 531 -10.07 3.11 -3.84
CA ALA A 531 -10.30 4.15 -4.84
C ALA A 531 -9.04 4.42 -5.68
N SER A 532 -7.88 4.53 -5.04
CA SER A 532 -6.59 4.73 -5.73
C SER A 532 -6.25 3.56 -6.64
N ALA A 533 -6.45 2.33 -6.17
CA ALA A 533 -6.25 1.12 -6.98
C ALA A 533 -7.24 1.00 -8.14
N ALA A 534 -8.45 1.55 -7.99
CA ALA A 534 -9.42 1.66 -9.08
C ALA A 534 -9.14 2.85 -10.02
N GLY A 535 -8.08 3.64 -9.80
CA GLY A 535 -7.80 4.87 -10.54
C GLY A 535 -8.86 5.96 -10.33
N VAL A 536 -9.41 6.06 -9.13
CA VAL A 536 -10.40 7.06 -8.70
C VAL A 536 -9.74 8.06 -7.77
N ALA A 537 -9.75 9.33 -8.18
CA ALA A 537 -9.16 10.40 -7.37
C ALA A 537 -10.13 10.82 -6.26
N ILE A 538 -9.65 10.87 -5.01
CA ILE A 538 -10.40 11.48 -3.90
C ILE A 538 -9.81 12.85 -3.61
N ARG A 539 -10.59 13.89 -3.86
CA ARG A 539 -10.20 15.28 -3.61
C ARG A 539 -10.98 15.85 -2.44
N HIS A 540 -10.46 16.89 -1.81
CA HIS A 540 -11.25 17.62 -0.82
C HIS A 540 -12.50 18.22 -1.50
N LEU A 541 -13.64 18.27 -0.81
CA LEU A 541 -14.88 18.84 -1.34
C LEU A 541 -14.70 20.27 -1.89
N ALA A 542 -13.80 21.05 -1.29
CA ALA A 542 -13.45 22.40 -1.76
C ALA A 542 -12.76 22.44 -3.14
N ALA A 543 -12.22 21.32 -3.60
CA ALA A 543 -11.63 21.16 -4.94
C ALA A 543 -12.68 20.94 -6.04
N TYR A 544 -13.97 20.81 -5.67
CA TYR A 544 -15.05 20.56 -6.61
C TYR A 544 -15.07 21.62 -7.70
N PRO A 545 -15.07 21.24 -9.00
CA PRO A 545 -15.00 22.19 -10.09
C PRO A 545 -16.32 22.97 -10.24
N ILE A 546 -16.25 24.30 -10.15
CA ILE A 546 -17.29 25.21 -10.65
C ILE A 546 -16.87 25.57 -12.09
N ASP A 547 -17.57 24.96 -13.05
CA ASP A 547 -17.47 25.10 -14.51
C ASP A 547 -16.48 26.15 -15.10
N ARG A 548 -15.52 25.68 -15.92
CA ARG A 548 -14.59 26.50 -16.72
C ARG A 548 -15.21 27.09 -18.00
N ASN A 549 -16.42 26.69 -18.40
CA ASN A 549 -17.00 27.08 -19.70
C ASN A 549 -17.55 28.52 -19.78
N ALA A 550 -17.50 29.32 -18.71
CA ALA A 550 -17.84 30.74 -18.78
C ALA A 550 -16.84 31.59 -19.59
N THR A 551 -15.74 31.01 -20.09
CA THR A 551 -14.71 31.72 -20.87
C THR A 551 -14.99 31.83 -22.36
N LYS A 552 -16.08 31.26 -22.90
CA LYS A 552 -16.40 31.35 -24.33
C LYS A 552 -17.19 32.60 -24.76
N GLU A 553 -17.83 33.32 -23.84
CA GLU A 553 -18.61 34.54 -24.19
C GLU A 553 -17.89 35.87 -23.89
N SER A 554 -16.73 35.87 -23.21
CA SER A 554 -16.05 37.13 -22.83
C SER A 554 -14.81 37.48 -23.68
N LEU A 555 -14.53 36.77 -24.77
CA LEU A 555 -13.39 37.05 -25.66
C LEU A 555 -13.77 37.88 -26.91
N ASP A 556 -14.90 38.58 -26.86
CA ASP A 556 -15.37 39.43 -27.97
C ASP A 556 -14.61 40.77 -28.10
N ASN A 557 -13.49 40.95 -27.41
CA ASN A 557 -12.62 42.10 -27.60
C ASN A 557 -11.14 41.70 -27.68
N GLY A 558 -10.76 41.21 -28.87
CA GLY A 558 -9.42 41.48 -29.42
C GLY A 558 -8.41 40.35 -29.34
N GLY A 559 -8.43 39.50 -30.38
CA GLY A 559 -7.21 39.04 -31.05
C GLY A 559 -6.31 38.05 -30.31
N VAL A 560 -6.82 36.84 -30.05
CA VAL A 560 -5.97 35.65 -29.88
C VAL A 560 -6.52 34.54 -30.76
N LYS A 561 -5.65 33.85 -31.49
CA LYS A 561 -6.04 32.77 -32.42
C LYS A 561 -6.56 31.58 -31.62
N GLN A 562 -7.66 31.01 -32.09
CA GLN A 562 -8.41 29.92 -31.45
C GLN A 562 -7.66 28.58 -31.37
N GLU A 563 -6.44 28.50 -31.90
CA GLU A 563 -5.58 27.31 -31.89
C GLU A 563 -4.63 27.24 -30.67
N ASP A 564 -4.45 28.35 -29.93
CA ASP A 564 -3.49 28.42 -28.82
C ASP A 564 -4.11 28.29 -27.40
N VAL A 565 -5.42 28.11 -27.27
CA VAL A 565 -6.10 27.97 -25.95
C VAL A 565 -6.39 26.50 -25.60
N PHE A 566 -6.28 25.58 -26.57
CA PHE A 566 -6.54 24.16 -26.36
C PHE A 566 -5.30 23.33 -25.99
N ALA A 567 -4.11 23.95 -25.94
CA ALA A 567 -2.85 23.25 -25.74
C ALA A 567 -2.39 23.16 -24.26
N SER A 568 -3.08 23.80 -23.31
CA SER A 568 -2.54 23.97 -21.95
C SER A 568 -3.45 23.61 -20.77
N SER A 569 -4.54 22.85 -20.98
CA SER A 569 -5.34 22.31 -19.87
C SER A 569 -5.67 20.82 -19.98
N GLY A 570 -4.79 20.05 -20.61
CA GLY A 570 -4.91 18.60 -20.81
C GLY A 570 -4.62 17.70 -19.60
N MET A 571 -5.04 18.06 -18.39
CA MET A 571 -5.06 17.14 -17.25
C MET A 571 -6.48 17.09 -16.67
N TYR A 572 -6.96 15.87 -16.40
CA TYR A 572 -8.22 15.53 -15.69
C TYR A 572 -9.49 15.28 -16.49
N ASP A 573 -9.42 14.94 -17.77
CA ASP A 573 -10.63 14.65 -18.56
C ASP A 573 -11.03 13.14 -18.60
N GLU A 574 -10.33 12.25 -17.88
CA GLU A 574 -10.58 10.79 -17.91
C GLU A 574 -10.59 10.08 -16.54
N VAL A 575 -10.18 10.74 -15.44
CA VAL A 575 -10.14 10.13 -14.08
C VAL A 575 -11.40 10.53 -13.30
N PRO A 576 -12.22 9.59 -12.81
CA PRO A 576 -13.36 9.92 -11.95
C PRO A 576 -12.90 10.48 -10.61
N ILE A 577 -13.66 11.44 -10.11
CA ILE A 577 -13.32 12.21 -8.91
C ILE A 577 -14.44 12.03 -7.89
N LEU A 578 -14.06 11.60 -6.69
CA LEU A 578 -14.89 11.65 -5.50
C LEU A 578 -14.43 12.81 -4.60
N TYR A 579 -15.35 13.29 -3.78
CA TYR A 579 -15.12 14.44 -2.92
C TYR A 579 -15.16 14.04 -1.45
N GLU A 580 -14.08 14.24 -0.73
CA GLU A 580 -14.02 14.01 0.70
C GLU A 580 -14.56 15.21 1.47
N ALA A 581 -15.45 14.95 2.43
CA ALA A 581 -15.96 15.91 3.39
C ALA A 581 -15.71 15.41 4.81
N MET A 582 -15.22 16.28 5.70
CA MET A 582 -14.94 15.90 7.09
C MET A 582 -16.18 16.01 7.98
N THR A 583 -17.11 16.90 7.64
CA THR A 583 -18.32 17.15 8.43
C THR A 583 -19.57 17.25 7.58
N TRP A 584 -20.73 16.94 8.18
CA TRP A 584 -22.03 17.17 7.57
C TRP A 584 -22.31 18.64 7.28
N ASP A 585 -21.71 19.56 8.03
CA ASP A 585 -21.83 20.99 7.80
C ASP A 585 -21.10 21.43 6.53
N ASP A 586 -19.94 20.83 6.22
CA ASP A 586 -19.23 21.05 4.96
C ASP A 586 -20.10 20.64 3.77
N ILE A 587 -20.70 19.45 3.85
CA ILE A 587 -21.60 18.94 2.79
C ILE A 587 -22.82 19.85 2.65
N ARG A 588 -23.44 20.25 3.76
CA ARG A 588 -24.62 21.13 3.72
C ARG A 588 -24.27 22.49 3.12
N ALA A 589 -23.14 23.08 3.53
CA ALA A 589 -22.65 24.35 3.01
C ALA A 589 -22.36 24.25 1.51
N PHE A 590 -21.75 23.15 1.07
CA PHE A 590 -21.46 22.88 -0.32
C PHE A 590 -22.73 22.67 -1.17
N LEU A 591 -23.66 21.81 -0.75
CA LEU A 591 -24.86 21.43 -1.52
C LEU A 591 -25.92 22.53 -1.56
N PHE A 592 -26.09 23.27 -0.46
CA PHE A 592 -27.13 24.28 -0.30
C PHE A 592 -26.59 25.71 -0.21
N GLY A 593 -25.28 25.87 -0.41
CA GLY A 593 -24.64 27.16 -0.54
C GLY A 593 -25.05 27.89 -1.83
N PRO A 594 -24.82 29.22 -1.92
CA PRO A 594 -25.17 30.01 -3.09
C PRO A 594 -24.50 29.55 -4.40
N SER A 595 -23.40 28.80 -4.31
CA SER A 595 -22.51 28.41 -5.42
C SER A 595 -22.78 27.04 -6.04
N PHE A 596 -23.57 26.14 -5.42
CA PHE A 596 -23.84 24.77 -5.93
C PHE A 596 -24.56 24.70 -7.29
N LYS A 597 -24.72 25.85 -7.90
CA LYS A 597 -25.85 26.21 -8.68
C LYS A 597 -25.24 26.51 -10.11
N ARG A 598 -25.32 25.58 -11.09
CA ARG A 598 -24.91 25.54 -12.57
C ARG A 598 -23.47 25.17 -13.02
N GLN A 599 -23.16 24.75 -14.28
CA GLN A 599 -23.63 23.63 -15.17
C GLN A 599 -22.42 22.67 -15.47
N LEU A 600 -22.60 21.34 -15.61
CA LEU A 600 -21.55 20.36 -15.95
C LEU A 600 -21.95 19.81 -17.32
N LEU A 601 -21.04 19.88 -18.28
CA LEU A 601 -21.10 19.12 -19.50
C LEU A 601 -19.80 18.33 -19.63
N ARG A 602 -19.83 17.09 -19.14
CA ARG A 602 -19.74 15.97 -20.07
C ARG A 602 -20.93 15.07 -19.78
N LYS A 603 -21.85 15.00 -20.76
CA LYS A 603 -22.62 13.78 -20.90
C LYS A 603 -21.56 12.68 -21.02
N GLN A 604 -21.38 11.83 -20.01
CA GLN A 604 -21.34 10.42 -20.35
C GLN A 604 -22.72 10.16 -20.93
N THR A 605 -22.82 10.29 -22.25
CA THR A 605 -24.08 10.07 -22.93
C THR A 605 -24.66 8.76 -22.41
N SER A 606 -25.98 8.61 -22.33
CA SER A 606 -26.55 7.27 -22.16
C SER A 606 -26.07 6.30 -23.28
N GLN A 607 -25.41 6.83 -24.33
CA GLN A 607 -24.56 6.11 -25.29
C GLN A 607 -23.16 5.74 -24.79
N GLU A 608 -22.49 6.51 -23.93
CA GLU A 608 -21.23 6.16 -23.23
C GLU A 608 -21.45 5.18 -22.07
N LEU A 609 -22.56 5.25 -21.33
CA LEU A 609 -22.97 4.18 -20.41
C LEU A 609 -23.39 2.92 -21.18
N ALA A 610 -24.05 3.07 -22.34
CA ALA A 610 -24.27 1.95 -23.26
C ALA A 610 -22.97 1.48 -23.93
N ALA A 611 -21.96 2.34 -24.07
CA ALA A 611 -20.63 2.01 -24.58
C ALA A 611 -19.74 1.38 -23.49
N LEU A 612 -19.94 1.69 -22.20
CA LEU A 612 -19.33 1.05 -21.03
C LEU A 612 -19.98 -0.32 -20.79
N ALA A 613 -21.30 -0.44 -20.94
CA ALA A 613 -21.97 -1.74 -21.04
C ALA A 613 -21.52 -2.54 -22.28
N SER A 614 -21.07 -1.85 -23.34
CA SER A 614 -20.39 -2.49 -24.48
C SER A 614 -18.89 -2.73 -24.27
N GLY A 615 -18.28 -1.96 -23.35
CA GLY A 615 -16.85 -1.84 -23.02
C GLY A 615 -16.41 -2.78 -21.90
N LEU A 616 -17.36 -3.33 -21.15
CA LEU A 616 -17.28 -4.64 -20.49
C LEU A 616 -16.99 -5.80 -21.47
N LYS A 617 -16.71 -5.51 -22.75
CA LYS A 617 -16.14 -6.44 -23.74
C LYS A 617 -14.70 -6.10 -24.17
N ALA A 618 -14.03 -5.10 -23.59
CA ALA A 618 -12.81 -4.51 -24.16
C ALA A 618 -11.55 -4.53 -23.25
N HIS A 619 -11.29 -5.60 -22.49
CA HIS A 619 -9.89 -6.00 -22.25
C HIS A 619 -9.34 -6.64 -23.52
N ILE A 620 -8.61 -5.91 -24.39
CA ILE A 620 -7.94 -6.54 -25.54
C ILE A 620 -6.63 -5.83 -25.94
N HIS A 621 -5.59 -5.74 -25.09
CA HIS A 621 -4.21 -5.99 -25.56
C HIS A 621 -3.20 -6.36 -24.43
N PRO A 622 -2.25 -7.28 -24.70
CA PRO A 622 -1.23 -7.72 -23.74
C PRO A 622 -0.08 -6.70 -23.54
N PRO A 623 0.61 -6.65 -22.37
CA PRO A 623 1.81 -5.81 -22.14
C PRO A 623 2.93 -6.12 -23.15
N ARG A 624 3.80 -5.15 -23.52
CA ARG A 624 4.72 -5.26 -24.67
C ARG A 624 6.17 -4.84 -24.35
N VAL A 625 7.16 -5.64 -24.77
CA VAL A 625 8.61 -5.32 -24.68
C VAL A 625 9.22 -5.30 -26.08
N LEU A 626 10.02 -4.28 -26.41
CA LEU A 626 10.84 -4.26 -27.62
C LEU A 626 12.29 -4.69 -27.30
N SER A 627 12.72 -5.84 -27.80
CA SER A 627 14.13 -6.29 -27.75
C SER A 627 14.90 -5.88 -29.00
N ILE A 628 15.99 -5.13 -28.81
CA ILE A 628 16.93 -4.69 -29.84
C ILE A 628 18.24 -5.49 -29.66
N ALA A 629 18.35 -6.65 -30.31
CA ALA A 629 19.48 -7.57 -30.09
C ALA A 629 19.80 -8.44 -31.31
N GLY A 630 20.91 -9.17 -31.23
CA GLY A 630 21.28 -10.19 -32.22
C GLY A 630 20.45 -11.46 -32.11
N SER A 631 20.33 -12.18 -33.23
CA SER A 631 19.64 -13.48 -33.31
C SER A 631 20.63 -14.63 -33.09
N ASP A 632 20.36 -15.47 -32.10
CA ASP A 632 21.09 -16.72 -31.82
C ASP A 632 20.37 -17.90 -32.49
N SER A 633 21.00 -18.47 -33.53
CA SER A 633 20.48 -19.66 -34.23
C SER A 633 20.29 -20.89 -33.33
N GLY A 634 20.99 -20.97 -32.19
CA GLY A 634 20.84 -22.04 -31.19
C GLY A 634 19.67 -21.85 -30.24
N GLY A 635 19.04 -20.68 -30.24
CA GLY A 635 17.86 -20.35 -29.44
C GLY A 635 18.11 -20.26 -27.92
N GLY A 636 19.37 -20.17 -27.50
CA GLY A 636 19.74 -20.10 -26.08
C GLY A 636 19.96 -18.68 -25.57
N ALA A 637 20.37 -17.76 -26.44
CA ALA A 637 20.65 -16.35 -26.14
C ALA A 637 19.94 -15.42 -27.15
N GLY A 638 20.35 -14.14 -27.21
CA GLY A 638 19.85 -13.18 -28.19
C GLY A 638 18.35 -12.92 -28.08
N ILE A 639 17.73 -12.47 -29.18
CA ILE A 639 16.29 -12.22 -29.24
C ILE A 639 15.45 -13.45 -28.87
N GLN A 640 15.97 -14.67 -29.10
CA GLN A 640 15.28 -15.91 -28.73
C GLN A 640 15.17 -16.07 -27.22
N ALA A 641 16.22 -15.75 -26.46
CA ALA A 641 16.15 -15.73 -25.00
C ALA A 641 15.24 -14.61 -24.51
N ASP A 642 15.28 -13.45 -25.17
CA ASP A 642 14.48 -12.29 -24.79
C ASP A 642 12.97 -12.58 -24.94
N ILE A 643 12.54 -13.10 -26.09
CA ILE A 643 11.14 -13.49 -26.35
C ILE A 643 10.68 -14.54 -25.33
N LYS A 644 11.52 -15.54 -25.02
CA LYS A 644 11.18 -16.58 -24.04
C LYS A 644 11.05 -16.03 -22.62
N ALA A 645 11.91 -15.09 -22.24
CA ALA A 645 11.85 -14.43 -20.94
C ALA A 645 10.58 -13.58 -20.80
N CYS A 646 10.25 -12.77 -21.81
CA CYS A 646 9.01 -11.98 -21.84
C CYS A 646 7.76 -12.89 -21.81
N ALA A 647 7.74 -13.96 -22.61
CA ALA A 647 6.65 -14.92 -22.60
C ALA A 647 6.48 -15.59 -21.22
N ALA A 648 7.59 -15.95 -20.55
CA ALA A 648 7.55 -16.51 -19.20
C ALA A 648 7.07 -15.51 -18.13
N ALA A 649 7.14 -14.21 -18.42
CA ALA A 649 6.64 -13.12 -17.58
C ALA A 649 5.20 -12.68 -17.94
N GLY A 650 4.57 -13.27 -18.98
CA GLY A 650 3.23 -12.90 -19.44
C GLY A 650 3.16 -11.69 -20.36
N VAL A 651 4.27 -11.36 -21.04
CA VAL A 651 4.44 -10.11 -21.81
C VAL A 651 4.71 -10.42 -23.29
N PHE A 652 4.05 -9.67 -24.18
CA PHE A 652 4.26 -9.70 -25.63
C PHE A 652 5.63 -9.14 -25.99
N ALA A 653 6.43 -9.85 -26.79
CA ALA A 653 7.76 -9.39 -27.20
C ALA A 653 7.78 -9.02 -28.68
N ALA A 654 8.15 -7.78 -28.98
CA ALA A 654 8.54 -7.31 -30.29
C ALA A 654 10.08 -7.26 -30.41
N THR A 655 10.62 -7.26 -31.63
CA THR A 655 12.08 -7.29 -31.83
C THR A 655 12.56 -6.37 -32.95
N ALA A 656 13.76 -5.82 -32.79
CA ALA A 656 14.55 -5.20 -33.85
C ALA A 656 15.91 -5.91 -33.90
N VAL A 657 16.18 -6.62 -35.00
CA VAL A 657 17.34 -7.51 -35.09
C VAL A 657 18.59 -6.74 -35.54
N THR A 658 19.65 -6.80 -34.73
CA THR A 658 20.90 -6.04 -34.96
C THR A 658 21.92 -6.82 -35.76
N ALA A 659 21.93 -8.14 -35.62
CA ALA A 659 22.76 -9.05 -36.39
C ALA A 659 22.18 -10.47 -36.39
N LEU A 660 22.51 -11.25 -37.41
CA LEU A 660 22.24 -12.68 -37.46
C LEU A 660 23.53 -13.45 -37.17
N THR A 661 23.50 -14.40 -36.23
CA THR A 661 24.65 -15.27 -35.98
C THR A 661 24.35 -16.70 -36.44
N ALA A 662 25.30 -17.31 -37.16
CA ALA A 662 25.32 -18.75 -37.38
C ALA A 662 26.00 -19.40 -36.17
N GLN A 663 25.22 -19.58 -35.11
CA GLN A 663 25.68 -20.03 -33.79
C GLN A 663 24.96 -21.32 -33.35
N ASN A 664 25.67 -22.15 -32.59
CA ASN A 664 25.08 -23.29 -31.87
C ASN A 664 25.86 -23.53 -30.57
N THR A 665 25.58 -24.62 -29.85
CA THR A 665 26.26 -24.92 -28.57
C THR A 665 27.79 -25.04 -28.66
N GLN A 666 28.35 -25.22 -29.87
CA GLN A 666 29.80 -25.33 -30.13
C GLN A 666 30.48 -23.97 -30.38
N GLY A 667 29.73 -22.87 -30.54
CA GLY A 667 30.27 -21.52 -30.77
C GLY A 667 29.66 -20.80 -31.97
N VAL A 668 30.26 -19.66 -32.34
CA VAL A 668 29.82 -18.80 -33.45
C VAL A 668 30.66 -19.06 -34.69
N SER A 669 30.02 -19.37 -35.82
CA SER A 669 30.72 -19.61 -37.10
C SER A 669 30.71 -18.41 -38.05
N GLN A 670 29.69 -17.56 -37.96
CA GLN A 670 29.54 -16.37 -38.81
C GLN A 670 28.63 -15.35 -38.13
N ILE A 671 28.93 -14.07 -38.33
CA ILE A 671 28.10 -12.93 -37.91
C ILE A 671 27.75 -12.11 -39.16
N HIS A 672 26.49 -11.74 -39.30
CA HIS A 672 25.98 -10.87 -40.37
C HIS A 672 25.23 -9.69 -39.75
N SER A 673 25.88 -8.52 -39.71
CA SER A 673 25.30 -7.30 -39.17
C SER A 673 24.18 -6.75 -40.06
N ALA A 674 23.08 -6.33 -39.46
CA ALA A 674 22.02 -5.62 -40.18
C ALA A 674 22.47 -4.17 -40.49
N PRO A 675 22.10 -3.61 -41.66
CA PRO A 675 22.37 -2.20 -41.95
C PRO A 675 21.73 -1.27 -40.92
N ALA A 676 22.43 -0.22 -40.50
CA ALA A 676 21.97 0.72 -39.47
C ALA A 676 20.59 1.34 -39.77
N ASP A 677 20.36 1.79 -41.01
CA ASP A 677 19.07 2.34 -41.45
C ASP A 677 17.93 1.32 -41.36
N PHE A 678 18.23 0.04 -41.54
CA PHE A 678 17.24 -1.03 -41.42
C PHE A 678 16.89 -1.30 -39.95
N ILE A 679 17.86 -1.19 -39.03
CA ILE A 679 17.60 -1.26 -37.59
C ILE A 679 16.69 -0.12 -37.15
N ARG A 680 16.97 1.13 -37.58
CA ARG A 680 16.09 2.29 -37.33
C ARG A 680 14.67 2.06 -37.84
N SER A 681 14.56 1.50 -39.05
CA SER A 681 13.26 1.17 -39.66
C SER A 681 12.49 0.10 -38.88
N GLN A 682 13.16 -0.91 -38.34
CA GLN A 682 12.54 -1.94 -37.48
C GLN A 682 12.03 -1.33 -36.17
N ILE A 683 12.86 -0.55 -35.49
CA ILE A 683 12.47 0.15 -34.25
C ILE A 683 11.24 1.03 -34.50
N ARG A 684 11.26 1.77 -35.62
CA ARG A 684 10.16 2.64 -36.01
C ARG A 684 8.87 1.90 -36.30
N ALA A 685 8.94 0.84 -37.08
CA ALA A 685 7.76 0.04 -37.43
C ALA A 685 7.08 -0.54 -36.18
N VAL A 686 7.85 -1.02 -35.20
CA VAL A 686 7.27 -1.52 -33.95
C VAL A 686 6.67 -0.38 -33.14
N LEU A 687 7.43 0.69 -32.88
CA LEU A 687 6.98 1.75 -31.98
C LEU A 687 5.83 2.60 -32.54
N GLU A 688 5.62 2.67 -33.86
CA GLU A 688 4.52 3.43 -34.48
C GLU A 688 3.20 2.66 -34.60
N ASP A 689 3.22 1.32 -34.63
CA ASP A 689 2.03 0.47 -34.82
C ASP A 689 1.73 -0.36 -33.57
N ILE A 690 2.69 -1.21 -33.18
CA ILE A 690 2.53 -2.15 -32.08
C ILE A 690 2.75 -1.47 -30.73
N GLY A 691 3.64 -0.48 -30.64
CA GLY A 691 4.09 0.14 -29.40
C GLY A 691 5.04 -0.75 -28.57
N ALA A 692 5.58 -0.19 -27.50
CA ALA A 692 6.33 -0.92 -26.47
C ALA A 692 6.18 -0.20 -25.14
N ASP A 693 6.17 -0.96 -24.05
CA ASP A 693 6.05 -0.45 -22.67
C ASP A 693 7.43 -0.49 -21.97
N SER A 694 8.38 -1.29 -22.48
CA SER A 694 9.81 -1.20 -22.15
C SER A 694 10.71 -1.61 -23.33
N ILE A 695 11.98 -1.19 -23.31
CA ILE A 695 12.98 -1.49 -24.35
C ILE A 695 14.21 -2.14 -23.73
N LYS A 696 14.67 -3.24 -24.34
CA LYS A 696 15.92 -3.92 -23.96
C LYS A 696 16.90 -3.95 -25.11
N THR A 697 18.17 -3.63 -24.87
CA THR A 697 19.26 -3.82 -25.84
C THR A 697 20.15 -4.99 -25.45
N GLY A 698 20.58 -5.76 -26.44
CA GLY A 698 21.56 -6.85 -26.29
C GLY A 698 22.80 -6.59 -27.14
N MET A 699 23.29 -7.61 -27.85
CA MET A 699 24.47 -7.50 -28.72
C MET A 699 24.31 -6.41 -29.80
N LEU A 700 25.21 -5.42 -29.78
CA LEU A 700 25.36 -4.37 -30.79
C LEU A 700 26.76 -4.51 -31.44
N PRO A 701 26.87 -4.95 -32.71
CA PRO A 701 28.14 -5.46 -33.26
C PRO A 701 29.18 -4.37 -33.62
N SER A 702 28.74 -3.14 -33.89
CA SER A 702 29.61 -2.05 -34.35
C SER A 702 29.20 -0.70 -33.76
N ILE A 703 30.13 0.28 -33.84
CA ILE A 703 29.88 1.66 -33.40
C ILE A 703 28.67 2.25 -34.13
N GLU A 704 28.58 2.02 -35.45
CA GLU A 704 27.48 2.50 -36.30
C GLU A 704 26.11 2.03 -35.78
N VAL A 705 26.01 0.79 -35.30
CA VAL A 705 24.76 0.25 -34.74
C VAL A 705 24.43 0.89 -33.39
N VAL A 706 25.41 1.10 -32.52
CA VAL A 706 25.21 1.79 -31.24
C VAL A 706 24.67 3.20 -31.46
N GLU A 707 25.27 3.94 -32.39
CA GLU A 707 24.82 5.29 -32.77
C GLU A 707 23.41 5.25 -33.38
N ALA A 708 23.12 4.25 -34.21
CA ALA A 708 21.80 4.11 -34.84
C ALA A 708 20.66 3.91 -33.82
N VAL A 709 20.88 3.06 -32.81
CA VAL A 709 19.90 2.82 -31.74
C VAL A 709 19.75 4.08 -30.88
N ALA A 710 20.86 4.68 -30.44
CA ALA A 710 20.84 5.86 -29.57
C ALA A 710 20.15 7.05 -30.24
N ASP A 711 20.41 7.30 -31.52
CA ASP A 711 19.80 8.38 -32.28
C ASP A 711 18.31 8.15 -32.54
N GLU A 712 17.88 6.94 -32.90
CA GLU A 712 16.45 6.66 -33.13
C GLU A 712 15.64 6.84 -31.84
N LEU A 713 16.16 6.37 -30.70
CA LEU A 713 15.49 6.55 -29.41
C LEU A 713 15.48 8.03 -28.98
N SER A 714 16.62 8.71 -29.00
CA SER A 714 16.71 10.12 -28.58
C SER A 714 15.92 11.08 -29.48
N SER A 715 15.77 10.78 -30.77
CA SER A 715 15.01 11.62 -31.71
C SER A 715 13.50 11.67 -31.44
N ARG A 716 12.97 10.73 -30.65
CA ARG A 716 11.52 10.62 -30.35
C ARG A 716 11.04 11.56 -29.26
N GLY A 717 11.96 12.21 -28.54
CA GLY A 717 11.63 13.02 -27.36
C GLY A 717 11.33 12.15 -26.15
N THR A 718 10.33 11.29 -26.23
CA THR A 718 9.97 10.29 -25.21
C THR A 718 10.05 8.87 -25.77
N PHE A 719 10.60 7.95 -24.99
CA PHE A 719 10.63 6.53 -25.30
C PHE A 719 10.55 5.72 -23.99
N PRO A 720 10.05 4.47 -24.04
CA PRO A 720 9.94 3.61 -22.86
C PRO A 720 11.30 3.32 -22.21
N ALA A 721 11.29 2.89 -20.95
CA ALA A 721 12.51 2.64 -20.18
C ALA A 721 13.50 1.71 -20.91
N LEU A 722 14.78 2.10 -20.95
CA LEU A 722 15.84 1.42 -21.69
C LEU A 722 16.76 0.61 -20.76
N ILE A 723 16.76 -0.71 -20.94
CA ILE A 723 17.65 -1.65 -20.26
C ILE A 723 18.80 -2.03 -21.22
N VAL A 724 20.04 -1.88 -20.78
CA VAL A 724 21.24 -2.15 -21.59
C VAL A 724 22.00 -3.35 -21.03
N ASP A 725 22.08 -4.43 -21.82
CA ASP A 725 22.97 -5.57 -21.58
C ASP A 725 24.22 -5.40 -22.47
N PRO A 726 25.37 -4.95 -21.93
CA PRO A 726 26.54 -4.56 -22.71
C PRO A 726 27.35 -5.79 -23.18
N VAL A 727 26.75 -6.57 -24.08
CA VAL A 727 27.33 -7.82 -24.60
C VAL A 727 28.53 -7.50 -25.51
N LEU A 728 29.74 -7.75 -25.00
CA LEU A 728 31.00 -7.53 -25.74
C LEU A 728 31.62 -8.84 -26.27
N VAL A 729 31.40 -9.95 -25.56
CA VAL A 729 31.96 -11.27 -25.87
C VAL A 729 30.86 -12.32 -25.72
N ALA A 730 30.85 -13.33 -26.57
CA ALA A 730 29.92 -14.45 -26.49
C ALA A 730 30.17 -15.25 -25.21
N THR A 731 29.15 -15.94 -24.70
CA THR A 731 29.32 -16.87 -23.58
C THR A 731 30.31 -17.99 -23.95
N SER A 732 30.41 -18.37 -25.24
CA SER A 732 31.41 -19.29 -25.80
C SER A 732 32.86 -18.73 -25.86
N GLY A 733 33.06 -17.44 -25.60
CA GLY A 733 34.36 -16.76 -25.63
C GLY A 733 34.71 -16.04 -26.94
N ASP A 734 33.83 -16.10 -27.96
CA ASP A 734 34.04 -15.43 -29.25
C ASP A 734 33.83 -13.91 -29.14
N VAL A 735 34.70 -13.10 -29.74
CA VAL A 735 34.54 -11.63 -29.76
C VAL A 735 33.33 -11.27 -30.64
N LEU A 736 32.33 -10.60 -30.06
CA LEU A 736 31.07 -10.26 -30.74
C LEU A 736 30.98 -8.80 -31.17
N ALA A 737 31.88 -7.95 -30.67
CA ALA A 737 31.89 -6.51 -30.92
C ALA A 737 33.24 -6.04 -31.45
N GLU A 738 33.20 -5.09 -32.39
CA GLU A 738 34.41 -4.45 -32.94
C GLU A 738 35.18 -3.62 -31.89
N ALA A 739 36.47 -3.38 -32.15
CA ALA A 739 37.28 -2.48 -31.33
C ALA A 739 36.68 -1.07 -31.36
N GLY A 740 36.28 -0.54 -30.20
CA GLY A 740 35.63 0.77 -30.08
C GLY A 740 34.17 0.74 -29.61
N VAL A 741 33.50 -0.42 -29.66
CA VAL A 741 32.08 -0.54 -29.25
C VAL A 741 31.88 -0.23 -27.77
N ALA A 742 32.81 -0.65 -26.89
CA ALA A 742 32.76 -0.32 -25.47
C ALA A 742 32.71 1.19 -25.24
N GLN A 743 33.56 1.97 -25.95
CA GLN A 743 33.56 3.43 -25.88
C GLN A 743 32.26 4.05 -26.42
N ALA A 744 31.72 3.49 -27.52
CA ALA A 744 30.46 3.95 -28.08
C ALA A 744 29.28 3.70 -27.12
N LEU A 745 29.22 2.53 -26.47
CA LEU A 745 28.21 2.21 -25.46
C LEU A 745 28.26 3.21 -24.30
N THR A 746 29.45 3.43 -23.72
CA THR A 746 29.63 4.35 -22.60
C THR A 746 29.35 5.81 -22.97
N GLY A 747 29.64 6.22 -24.21
CA GLY A 747 29.50 7.61 -24.64
C GLY A 747 28.12 7.98 -25.20
N ARG A 748 27.36 7.01 -25.74
CA ARG A 748 26.11 7.28 -26.48
C ARG A 748 24.88 6.59 -25.90
N LEU A 749 25.01 5.36 -25.39
CA LEU A 749 23.86 4.57 -24.95
C LEU A 749 23.67 4.61 -23.43
N PHE A 750 24.75 4.58 -22.66
CA PHE A 750 24.72 4.67 -21.19
C PHE A 750 24.02 5.93 -20.67
N PRO A 751 24.19 7.13 -21.27
CA PRO A 751 23.44 8.32 -20.86
C PRO A 751 21.92 8.23 -21.07
N LEU A 752 21.45 7.30 -21.91
CA LEU A 752 20.03 7.05 -22.15
C LEU A 752 19.49 5.88 -21.32
N ALA A 753 20.38 5.13 -20.64
CA ALA A 753 20.04 3.88 -20.01
C ALA A 753 19.41 4.12 -18.63
N MET A 754 18.24 3.50 -18.43
CA MET A 754 17.65 3.37 -17.12
C MET A 754 18.47 2.40 -16.26
N LEU A 755 18.89 1.26 -16.85
CA LEU A 755 19.70 0.25 -16.18
C LEU A 755 20.75 -0.33 -17.13
N VAL A 756 22.00 -0.46 -16.67
CA VAL A 756 23.05 -1.25 -17.36
C VAL A 756 23.39 -2.49 -16.53
N THR A 757 23.54 -3.64 -17.18
CA THR A 757 23.72 -4.94 -16.53
C THR A 757 25.03 -5.66 -16.88
N PRO A 758 26.24 -5.10 -16.69
CA PRO A 758 27.48 -5.78 -17.08
C PRO A 758 27.83 -6.95 -16.15
N ASN A 759 28.41 -8.02 -16.68
CA ASN A 759 29.12 -9.02 -15.86
C ASN A 759 30.52 -8.52 -15.45
N VAL A 760 31.19 -9.20 -14.52
CA VAL A 760 32.53 -8.80 -14.03
C VAL A 760 33.60 -8.64 -15.13
N HIS A 761 33.57 -9.47 -16.18
CA HIS A 761 34.48 -9.34 -17.30
C HIS A 761 34.12 -8.14 -18.18
N GLU A 762 32.84 -7.93 -18.47
CA GLU A 762 32.35 -6.76 -19.21
C GLU A 762 32.65 -5.47 -18.45
N ALA A 763 32.41 -5.43 -17.13
CA ALA A 763 32.73 -4.31 -16.26
C ALA A 763 34.24 -4.01 -16.27
N SER A 764 35.09 -5.04 -16.22
CA SER A 764 36.54 -4.89 -16.35
C SER A 764 36.93 -4.24 -17.68
N VAL A 765 36.36 -4.70 -18.80
CA VAL A 765 36.65 -4.16 -20.14
C VAL A 765 36.14 -2.72 -20.28
N LEU A 766 34.92 -2.44 -19.83
CA LEU A 766 34.31 -1.10 -19.84
C LEU A 766 35.12 -0.10 -19.00
N LEU A 767 35.79 -0.56 -17.94
CA LEU A 767 36.65 0.25 -17.05
C LEU A 767 38.15 0.17 -17.39
N GLY A 768 38.51 -0.23 -18.61
CA GLY A 768 39.90 -0.15 -19.09
C GLY A 768 40.82 -1.30 -18.63
N GLY A 769 40.27 -2.48 -18.37
CA GLY A 769 41.02 -3.71 -18.05
C GLY A 769 41.37 -3.89 -16.58
N ARG A 770 40.66 -3.20 -15.67
CA ARG A 770 40.85 -3.31 -14.22
C ARG A 770 40.47 -4.70 -13.71
N THR A 771 41.29 -5.31 -12.87
CA THR A 771 40.96 -6.58 -12.20
C THR A 771 39.86 -6.37 -11.16
N ILE A 772 38.79 -7.16 -11.24
CA ILE A 772 37.69 -7.22 -10.26
C ILE A 772 37.71 -8.64 -9.69
N ALA A 773 38.12 -8.79 -8.42
CA ALA A 773 38.37 -10.10 -7.80
C ALA A 773 37.40 -10.45 -6.66
N ASP A 774 36.74 -9.46 -6.07
CA ASP A 774 35.89 -9.60 -4.90
C ASP A 774 34.69 -8.62 -4.95
N VAL A 775 33.77 -8.75 -3.99
CA VAL A 775 32.58 -7.87 -3.88
C VAL A 775 32.97 -6.41 -3.71
N ALA A 776 34.05 -6.12 -2.99
CA ALA A 776 34.54 -4.76 -2.82
C ALA A 776 34.96 -4.14 -4.17
N GLY A 777 35.65 -4.90 -5.02
CA GLY A 777 35.98 -4.53 -6.38
C GLY A 777 34.75 -4.35 -7.26
N MET A 778 33.72 -5.19 -7.10
CA MET A 778 32.45 -5.04 -7.81
C MET A 778 31.71 -3.75 -7.43
N LYS A 779 31.67 -3.38 -6.15
CA LYS A 779 31.09 -2.13 -5.67
C LYS A 779 31.78 -0.91 -6.29
N LEU A 780 33.12 -0.92 -6.28
CA LEU A 780 33.90 0.14 -6.92
C LEU A 780 33.63 0.21 -8.42
N ALA A 781 33.52 -0.94 -9.09
CA ALA A 781 33.19 -0.97 -10.51
C ALA A 781 31.78 -0.42 -10.80
N ALA A 782 30.78 -0.73 -9.96
CA ALA A 782 29.42 -0.22 -10.12
C ALA A 782 29.36 1.31 -9.98
N GLN A 783 30.11 1.87 -9.03
CA GLN A 783 30.29 3.32 -8.87
C GLN A 783 30.91 3.98 -10.10
N ASP A 784 32.03 3.43 -10.56
CA ASP A 784 32.76 3.96 -11.71
C ASP A 784 31.90 3.91 -12.99
N LEU A 785 31.10 2.85 -13.16
CA LEU A 785 30.18 2.68 -14.29
C LEU A 785 28.97 3.63 -14.22
N HIS A 786 28.42 3.86 -13.02
CA HIS A 786 27.31 4.81 -12.83
C HIS A 786 27.75 6.24 -13.19
N ALA A 787 28.99 6.60 -12.88
CA ALA A 787 29.56 7.90 -13.26
C ALA A 787 29.63 8.13 -14.78
N LEU A 788 29.41 7.09 -15.61
CA LEU A 788 29.36 7.19 -17.07
C LEU A 788 27.96 7.53 -17.62
N GLY A 789 26.94 7.70 -16.78
CA GLY A 789 25.61 8.19 -17.19
C GLY A 789 24.38 7.32 -16.91
N PRO A 790 24.45 5.97 -16.72
CA PRO A 790 23.26 5.19 -16.39
C PRO A 790 22.65 5.60 -15.07
N GLN A 791 21.32 5.56 -14.96
CA GLN A 791 20.64 5.81 -13.68
C GLN A 791 20.91 4.68 -12.68
N TRP A 792 20.98 3.44 -13.16
CA TRP A 792 21.27 2.26 -12.34
C TRP A 792 22.32 1.36 -12.98
N VAL A 793 23.13 0.70 -12.15
CA VAL A 793 24.14 -0.26 -12.59
C VAL A 793 24.05 -1.56 -11.80
N LEU A 794 23.93 -2.68 -12.50
CA LEU A 794 23.95 -4.04 -11.95
C LEU A 794 25.20 -4.80 -12.41
N VAL A 795 26.23 -4.87 -11.55
CA VAL A 795 27.44 -5.66 -11.81
C VAL A 795 27.19 -7.13 -11.41
N LYS A 796 27.15 -8.02 -12.39
CA LYS A 796 26.84 -9.45 -12.22
C LYS A 796 28.11 -10.24 -11.89
N GLY A 797 28.17 -10.89 -10.72
CA GLY A 797 29.35 -11.62 -10.23
C GLY A 797 29.62 -12.92 -10.98
N GLY A 798 28.56 -13.54 -11.51
CA GLY A 798 28.65 -14.67 -12.45
C GLY A 798 29.59 -15.79 -12.01
N HIS A 799 30.77 -15.87 -12.65
CA HIS A 799 31.77 -16.93 -12.52
C HIS A 799 32.85 -16.67 -11.45
N LEU A 800 32.67 -15.68 -10.57
CA LEU A 800 33.52 -15.46 -9.39
C LEU A 800 32.86 -16.10 -8.16
N PRO A 801 33.05 -17.40 -7.91
CA PRO A 801 32.65 -18.01 -6.64
C PRO A 801 33.47 -17.43 -5.50
N LEU A 802 32.82 -17.09 -4.39
CA LEU A 802 33.48 -16.63 -3.16
C LEU A 802 33.40 -17.70 -2.06
N ASP A 803 34.49 -17.85 -1.28
CA ASP A 803 34.56 -18.74 -0.12
C ASP A 803 33.60 -18.28 0.98
N ALA A 804 32.83 -19.22 1.56
CA ALA A 804 31.77 -18.92 2.52
C ALA A 804 32.25 -18.54 3.95
N ILE A 805 33.56 -18.57 4.23
CA ILE A 805 34.12 -18.27 5.56
C ILE A 805 35.32 -17.33 5.44
N ALA A 806 35.05 -16.03 5.42
CA ALA A 806 35.90 -15.00 6.00
C ALA A 806 35.04 -13.74 6.12
N ASP A 807 34.48 -13.50 7.31
CA ASP A 807 34.34 -12.17 7.92
C ASP A 807 33.63 -12.32 9.28
N GLY A 808 34.45 -12.42 10.33
CA GLY A 808 34.00 -12.44 11.72
C GLY A 808 35.15 -12.24 12.70
N GLU A 809 35.10 -11.11 13.42
CA GLU A 809 35.96 -10.59 14.52
C GLU A 809 37.22 -9.78 14.12
N GLY A 810 37.51 -8.59 14.66
CA GLY A 810 36.95 -7.83 15.78
C GLY A 810 37.72 -6.50 15.99
N LEU A 811 37.19 -5.64 16.87
CA LEU A 811 37.60 -4.25 17.15
C LEU A 811 38.96 -4.07 17.87
N SER A 812 39.68 -3.02 17.44
CA SER A 812 40.63 -2.13 18.16
C SER A 812 41.84 -2.66 18.97
N GLY A 813 43.03 -2.05 18.75
CA GLY A 813 44.14 -2.04 19.71
C GLY A 813 45.60 -1.94 19.17
N HIS A 814 46.10 -0.71 19.00
CA HIS A 814 47.49 -0.23 19.20
C HIS A 814 48.75 -1.04 18.74
N SER A 815 49.47 -0.38 17.82
CA SER A 815 50.91 -0.07 17.83
C SER A 815 51.99 -1.06 17.32
N ALA A 816 52.81 -0.49 16.43
CA ALA A 816 54.25 -0.65 16.24
C ALA A 816 54.81 -1.81 15.37
N GLY A 817 55.49 -1.42 14.29
CA GLY A 817 56.84 -1.95 13.98
C GLY A 817 57.03 -2.71 12.67
N GLY A 818 57.38 -1.98 11.61
CA GLY A 818 58.52 -2.21 10.69
C GLY A 818 58.76 -3.56 10.00
N GLY A 819 59.08 -3.48 8.69
CA GLY A 819 60.16 -4.30 8.11
C GLY A 819 59.81 -5.15 6.87
N GLU A 820 60.17 -4.61 5.69
CA GLU A 820 60.88 -5.25 4.57
C GLU A 820 60.51 -6.67 4.05
N GLY A 821 60.15 -6.74 2.76
CA GLY A 821 61.08 -7.28 1.73
C GLY A 821 60.86 -8.70 1.16
N GLY A 822 60.54 -8.75 -0.15
CA GLY A 822 60.95 -9.79 -1.14
C GLY A 822 60.25 -11.16 -1.06
N GLY A 823 59.92 -11.89 -2.13
CA GLY A 823 60.31 -11.87 -3.54
C GLY A 823 60.32 -13.32 -4.05
N ASN A 824 60.03 -13.50 -5.35
CA ASN A 824 60.09 -14.73 -6.19
C ASN A 824 58.88 -15.67 -6.12
N GLY A 825 58.29 -16.17 -7.21
CA GLY A 825 58.69 -16.17 -8.62
C GLY A 825 58.58 -17.58 -9.23
N ALA A 826 57.59 -17.77 -10.10
CA ALA A 826 57.51 -18.66 -11.27
C ALA A 826 57.68 -20.20 -11.16
N GLY A 827 56.78 -20.94 -11.83
CA GLY A 827 57.09 -22.23 -12.47
C GLY A 827 55.99 -23.31 -12.46
N ALA A 828 55.10 -23.30 -13.46
CA ALA A 828 54.29 -24.47 -13.89
C ALA A 828 55.22 -25.58 -14.49
N PRO A 829 54.89 -26.90 -14.54
CA PRO A 829 53.75 -27.43 -15.31
C PRO A 829 53.06 -28.75 -14.84
N GLN A 830 51.85 -28.93 -15.39
CA GLN A 830 50.98 -30.10 -15.66
C GLN A 830 51.31 -31.58 -15.27
N LEU A 831 50.23 -32.24 -14.80
CA LEU A 831 49.59 -33.51 -15.23
C LEU A 831 49.69 -34.81 -14.39
N GLN A 832 48.49 -35.35 -14.13
CA GLN A 832 48.03 -36.74 -13.86
C GLN A 832 47.78 -37.25 -12.41
N ALA A 833 46.47 -37.29 -12.10
CA ALA A 833 45.64 -38.39 -11.57
C ALA A 833 46.10 -39.21 -10.36
N SER A 834 45.33 -39.12 -9.26
CA SER A 834 44.81 -40.29 -8.54
C SER A 834 43.71 -39.90 -7.54
N THR A 835 42.56 -40.56 -7.69
CA THR A 835 41.51 -40.89 -6.71
C THR A 835 41.72 -40.48 -5.23
N GLY A 836 40.80 -39.68 -4.70
CA GLY A 836 40.59 -39.49 -3.27
C GLY A 836 39.40 -38.55 -3.01
N PHE A 837 38.31 -39.07 -2.44
CA PHE A 837 37.17 -38.29 -1.95
C PHE A 837 37.63 -37.20 -0.98
N ALA A 838 37.28 -35.93 -1.24
CA ALA A 838 37.35 -34.83 -0.28
C ALA A 838 36.10 -33.93 -0.46
N GLY A 839 35.39 -33.70 0.66
CA GLY A 839 34.07 -33.07 0.71
C GLY A 839 34.07 -31.55 0.66
N ALA A 840 33.03 -31.06 -0.03
CA ALA A 840 32.40 -29.74 -0.18
C ALA A 840 32.79 -28.55 0.73
N ALA A 841 33.15 -27.43 0.08
CA ALA A 841 32.82 -26.07 0.49
C ALA A 841 31.78 -25.51 -0.51
N ALA A 842 30.69 -24.90 -0.05
CA ALA A 842 29.65 -24.33 -0.92
C ALA A 842 30.00 -22.88 -1.28
N GLU A 843 30.10 -22.58 -2.58
CA GLU A 843 30.49 -21.28 -3.15
C GLU A 843 29.25 -20.42 -3.49
N VAL A 844 29.26 -19.11 -3.21
CA VAL A 844 28.14 -18.15 -3.44
C VAL A 844 28.44 -17.20 -4.60
N VAL A 845 27.41 -16.78 -5.36
CA VAL A 845 27.48 -15.69 -6.36
C VAL A 845 26.80 -14.44 -5.84
N VAL A 846 27.47 -13.30 -5.95
CA VAL A 846 26.96 -11.99 -5.55
C VAL A 846 26.79 -11.13 -6.80
N ASP A 847 25.64 -10.46 -6.94
CA ASP A 847 25.48 -9.35 -7.89
C ASP A 847 25.33 -8.05 -7.09
N VAL A 848 25.87 -6.96 -7.60
CA VAL A 848 25.86 -5.65 -6.94
C VAL A 848 25.07 -4.66 -7.79
N LEU A 849 23.92 -4.21 -7.30
CA LEU A 849 23.15 -3.12 -7.87
C LEU A 849 23.51 -1.82 -7.17
N TYR A 850 23.60 -0.73 -7.92
CA TYR A 850 23.94 0.60 -7.43
C TYR A 850 23.04 1.66 -8.07
N ASP A 851 22.49 2.56 -7.25
CA ASP A 851 21.56 3.63 -7.64
C ASP A 851 22.20 5.03 -7.70
N GLY A 852 23.53 5.10 -7.51
CA GLY A 852 24.26 6.36 -7.35
C GLY A 852 24.58 6.73 -5.90
N THR A 853 23.88 6.15 -4.93
CA THR A 853 24.03 6.38 -3.48
C THR A 853 24.15 5.10 -2.65
N ASN A 854 23.30 4.11 -2.90
CA ASN A 854 23.15 2.88 -2.15
C ASN A 854 23.59 1.68 -2.98
N PHE A 855 24.16 0.69 -2.28
CA PHE A 855 24.48 -0.61 -2.85
C PHE A 855 23.49 -1.66 -2.37
N TYR A 856 22.99 -2.46 -3.32
CA TYR A 856 22.16 -3.61 -3.05
C TYR A 856 22.91 -4.87 -3.49
N GLU A 857 23.29 -5.69 -2.53
CA GLU A 857 23.92 -6.98 -2.80
C GLU A 857 22.85 -8.06 -2.92
N MET A 858 22.87 -8.80 -4.02
CA MET A 858 21.97 -9.92 -4.24
C MET A 858 22.78 -11.20 -4.30
N ARG A 859 22.59 -12.08 -3.32
CA ARG A 859 23.37 -13.30 -3.15
C ARG A 859 22.55 -14.51 -3.57
N ALA A 860 23.17 -15.47 -4.25
CA ALA A 860 22.55 -16.74 -4.59
C ALA A 860 23.60 -17.87 -4.59
N PRO A 861 23.25 -19.11 -4.24
CA PRO A 861 24.16 -20.24 -4.34
C PRO A 861 24.70 -20.41 -5.77
N TYR A 862 26.01 -20.68 -5.91
CA TYR A 862 26.59 -20.97 -7.22
C TYR A 862 26.05 -22.30 -7.75
N ILE A 863 25.50 -22.28 -8.97
CA ILE A 863 25.00 -23.48 -9.64
C ILE A 863 26.06 -23.97 -10.63
N GLN A 864 26.72 -25.08 -10.28
CA GLN A 864 27.68 -25.73 -11.18
C GLN A 864 26.93 -26.45 -12.30
N THR A 865 26.89 -25.85 -13.49
CA THR A 865 26.18 -26.41 -14.66
C THR A 865 26.85 -26.02 -15.97
N HIS A 866 26.74 -26.89 -16.97
CA HIS A 866 27.07 -26.57 -18.36
C HIS A 866 25.92 -25.87 -19.09
N ASN A 867 24.72 -25.79 -18.50
CA ASN A 867 23.53 -25.21 -19.09
C ASN A 867 23.35 -23.73 -18.72
N SER A 868 24.38 -22.91 -18.93
CA SER A 868 24.43 -21.49 -18.54
C SER A 868 24.36 -20.49 -19.72
N HIS A 869 24.24 -21.00 -20.95
CA HIS A 869 24.16 -20.16 -22.15
C HIS A 869 22.88 -19.30 -22.12
N GLY A 870 23.04 -17.99 -22.32
CA GLY A 870 21.93 -17.02 -22.35
C GLY A 870 21.47 -16.46 -21.02
N THR A 871 22.16 -16.76 -19.92
CA THR A 871 21.84 -16.22 -18.57
C THR A 871 21.78 -14.69 -18.52
N GLY A 872 22.78 -14.02 -19.12
CA GLY A 872 22.82 -12.55 -19.19
C GLY A 872 21.63 -11.95 -19.94
N CYS A 873 21.36 -12.43 -21.16
CA CYS A 873 20.25 -11.95 -21.98
C CYS A 873 18.90 -12.17 -21.30
N THR A 874 18.72 -13.36 -20.71
CA THR A 874 17.49 -13.72 -19.98
C THR A 874 17.27 -12.80 -18.78
N LEU A 875 18.33 -12.51 -18.02
CA LEU A 875 18.24 -11.61 -16.86
C LEU A 875 17.75 -10.21 -17.29
N ALA A 876 18.39 -9.62 -18.29
CA ALA A 876 18.05 -8.28 -18.77
C ALA A 876 16.65 -8.21 -19.39
N ALA A 877 16.24 -9.22 -20.16
CA ALA A 877 14.91 -9.25 -20.76
C ALA A 877 13.79 -9.48 -19.75
N TYR A 878 14.03 -10.31 -18.73
CA TYR A 878 13.05 -10.52 -17.66
C TYR A 878 12.90 -9.25 -16.79
N ILE A 879 13.98 -8.49 -16.56
CA ILE A 879 13.89 -7.16 -15.92
C ILE A 879 13.00 -6.23 -16.75
N ALA A 880 13.24 -6.15 -18.06
CA ALA A 880 12.43 -5.33 -18.96
C ALA A 880 10.95 -5.74 -18.97
N ALA A 881 10.66 -7.04 -18.89
CA ALA A 881 9.30 -7.55 -18.82
C ALA A 881 8.58 -7.21 -17.50
N GLU A 882 9.27 -7.28 -16.36
CA GLU A 882 8.70 -6.83 -15.08
C GLU A 882 8.44 -5.32 -15.09
N MET A 883 9.35 -4.53 -15.68
CA MET A 883 9.14 -3.09 -15.87
C MET A 883 7.96 -2.78 -16.81
N ALA A 884 7.74 -3.57 -17.87
CA ALA A 884 6.58 -3.41 -18.76
C ALA A 884 5.23 -3.74 -18.09
N LYS A 885 5.26 -4.38 -16.92
CA LYS A 885 4.09 -4.62 -16.06
C LYS A 885 3.96 -3.60 -14.92
N GLY A 886 4.86 -2.62 -14.83
CA GLY A 886 4.85 -1.57 -13.81
C GLY A 886 5.80 -1.79 -12.62
N SER A 887 6.68 -2.79 -12.60
CA SER A 887 7.59 -3.02 -11.45
C SER A 887 8.75 -2.01 -11.36
N ASP A 888 9.12 -1.59 -10.14
CA ASP A 888 10.34 -0.81 -9.86
C ASP A 888 11.64 -1.60 -10.12
N ILE A 889 12.79 -0.91 -10.25
CA ILE A 889 14.08 -1.52 -10.65
C ILE A 889 14.61 -2.55 -9.63
N PRO A 890 14.79 -2.23 -8.33
CA PRO A 890 15.15 -3.23 -7.33
C PRO A 890 14.26 -4.49 -7.35
N SER A 891 12.94 -4.31 -7.47
CA SER A 891 11.96 -5.40 -7.53
C SER A 891 12.09 -6.21 -8.81
N ALA A 892 12.21 -5.57 -9.98
CA ALA A 892 12.41 -6.21 -11.27
C ALA A 892 13.75 -6.99 -11.32
N VAL A 893 14.83 -6.44 -10.77
CA VAL A 893 16.14 -7.12 -10.68
C VAL A 893 16.07 -8.31 -9.74
N ARG A 894 15.42 -8.19 -8.58
CA ARG A 894 15.24 -9.30 -7.62
C ARG A 894 14.41 -10.43 -8.23
N ALA A 895 13.29 -10.09 -8.89
CA ALA A 895 12.42 -11.03 -9.58
C ALA A 895 13.17 -11.77 -10.70
N SER A 896 13.94 -11.03 -11.51
CA SER A 896 14.75 -11.59 -12.60
C SER A 896 15.87 -12.48 -12.10
N LYS A 897 16.66 -12.06 -11.09
CA LYS A 897 17.73 -12.87 -10.51
C LYS A 897 17.17 -14.19 -9.97
N LYS A 898 16.04 -14.14 -9.26
CA LYS A 898 15.33 -15.32 -8.75
C LYS A 898 14.88 -16.23 -9.89
N TYR A 899 14.32 -15.67 -10.97
CA TYR A 899 13.90 -16.43 -12.14
C TYR A 899 15.08 -17.12 -12.84
N VAL A 900 16.18 -16.40 -13.12
CA VAL A 900 17.37 -16.95 -13.79
C VAL A 900 18.03 -18.02 -12.94
N TRP A 901 18.19 -17.79 -11.64
CA TRP A 901 18.76 -18.78 -10.72
C TRP A 901 17.95 -20.09 -10.71
N ARG A 902 16.62 -19.99 -10.63
CA ARG A 902 15.73 -21.16 -10.71
C ARG A 902 15.80 -21.86 -12.06
N ALA A 903 15.83 -21.11 -13.15
CA ALA A 903 15.97 -21.69 -14.48
C ALA A 903 17.31 -22.43 -14.64
N LEU A 904 18.42 -21.89 -14.10
CA LEU A 904 19.71 -22.59 -14.05
C LEU A 904 19.66 -23.88 -13.23
N GLU A 905 19.08 -23.83 -12.03
CA GLU A 905 18.87 -24.99 -11.16
C GLU A 905 18.11 -26.11 -11.90
N ARG A 906 17.03 -25.75 -12.59
CA ARG A 906 16.18 -26.67 -13.35
C ARG A 906 16.80 -27.15 -14.66
N SER A 907 17.91 -26.54 -15.09
CA SER A 907 18.59 -26.88 -16.34
C SER A 907 19.74 -27.85 -16.17
N VAL A 908 20.13 -28.17 -14.92
CA VAL A 908 21.23 -29.07 -14.63
C VAL A 908 20.97 -30.43 -15.30
N GLY A 909 21.86 -30.82 -16.22
CA GLY A 909 21.82 -32.11 -16.90
C GLY A 909 20.93 -32.17 -18.14
N LEU A 910 20.37 -31.05 -18.62
CA LEU A 910 19.55 -31.05 -19.84
C LEU A 910 20.40 -31.40 -21.09
N PRO A 911 20.01 -32.43 -21.87
CA PRO A 911 20.79 -32.93 -23.00
C PRO A 911 20.54 -32.14 -24.30
N LEU A 912 20.59 -30.80 -24.25
CA LEU A 912 20.38 -29.93 -25.41
C LEU A 912 21.73 -29.47 -25.99
N GLY A 913 22.12 -30.10 -27.10
CA GLY A 913 23.40 -29.87 -27.77
C GLY A 913 24.58 -30.58 -27.11
N SER A 914 25.74 -30.52 -27.77
CA SER A 914 26.95 -31.26 -27.36
C SER A 914 28.14 -30.36 -27.01
N GLY A 915 27.97 -29.03 -27.10
CA GLY A 915 29.05 -28.10 -26.85
C GLY A 915 29.26 -27.76 -25.38
N PRO A 916 30.31 -26.95 -25.08
CA PRO A 916 30.77 -26.67 -23.72
C PRO A 916 29.77 -25.85 -22.89
N GLN A 917 28.91 -25.08 -23.55
CA GLN A 917 27.83 -24.33 -22.91
C GLN A 917 26.52 -24.57 -23.66
N ARG A 918 25.50 -24.94 -22.90
CA ARG A 918 24.18 -25.35 -23.36
C ARG A 918 23.11 -24.37 -22.85
N PRO A 919 21.96 -24.26 -23.51
CA PRO A 919 20.90 -23.37 -23.07
C PRO A 919 20.28 -23.81 -21.74
N MET A 920 19.78 -22.82 -21.01
CA MET A 920 18.88 -22.99 -19.85
C MET A 920 17.42 -23.21 -20.29
N ASN A 921 16.57 -23.74 -19.40
CA ASN A 921 15.14 -23.92 -19.58
C ASN A 921 14.37 -22.68 -19.14
N HIS A 922 14.05 -21.79 -20.10
CA HIS A 922 13.19 -20.63 -19.90
C HIS A 922 11.74 -20.99 -19.53
N SER A 923 11.29 -22.19 -19.90
CA SER A 923 9.91 -22.61 -19.73
C SER A 923 9.66 -23.38 -18.44
N TYR A 924 10.58 -23.40 -17.46
CA TYR A 924 10.43 -24.24 -16.25
C TYR A 924 9.14 -24.02 -15.47
N ARG A 925 8.49 -22.85 -15.60
CA ARG A 925 7.20 -22.53 -14.97
C ARG A 925 5.99 -23.16 -15.68
N THR A 926 6.12 -23.45 -16.98
CA THR A 926 5.03 -24.00 -17.81
C THR A 926 5.30 -25.43 -18.28
N ALA A 927 6.57 -25.83 -18.34
CA ALA A 927 7.02 -27.17 -18.68
C ALA A 927 8.37 -27.48 -18.01
N ASP A 928 8.39 -28.46 -17.10
CA ASP A 928 9.63 -28.98 -16.53
C ASP A 928 10.10 -30.22 -17.31
N TRP A 929 10.83 -29.97 -18.40
CA TRP A 929 11.32 -31.02 -19.31
C TRP A 929 12.21 -32.05 -18.61
N ARG A 930 12.81 -31.70 -17.47
CA ARG A 930 13.60 -32.66 -16.69
C ARG A 930 12.71 -33.78 -16.16
N THR A 931 11.61 -33.40 -15.52
CA THR A 931 10.63 -34.35 -14.96
C THR A 931 9.99 -35.19 -16.07
N ASP A 932 9.66 -34.56 -17.20
CA ASP A 932 9.07 -35.26 -18.36
C ASP A 932 10.05 -36.26 -18.99
N LEU A 933 11.33 -35.89 -19.14
CA LEU A 933 12.36 -36.80 -19.67
C LEU A 933 12.65 -37.95 -18.70
N GLU A 934 12.70 -37.69 -17.40
CA GLU A 934 12.85 -38.73 -16.38
C GLU A 934 11.67 -39.72 -16.42
N LYS A 935 10.45 -39.23 -16.67
CA LYS A 935 9.25 -40.05 -16.83
C LYS A 935 9.29 -40.86 -18.12
N GLN A 936 9.63 -40.25 -19.26
CA GLN A 936 9.77 -40.95 -20.55
C GLN A 936 10.85 -42.02 -20.50
N GLN A 937 11.98 -41.76 -19.84
CA GLN A 937 13.03 -42.76 -19.67
C GLN A 937 12.55 -43.96 -18.84
N LYS A 938 11.77 -43.73 -17.79
CA LYS A 938 11.13 -44.80 -17.01
C LYS A 938 10.10 -45.57 -17.84
N GLU A 939 9.24 -44.88 -18.59
CA GLU A 939 8.23 -45.50 -19.47
C GLU A 939 8.87 -46.32 -20.60
N GLN A 940 9.93 -45.82 -21.22
CA GLN A 940 10.67 -46.54 -22.26
C GLN A 940 11.39 -47.78 -21.70
N GLN A 941 11.90 -47.70 -20.47
CA GLN A 941 12.44 -48.87 -19.77
C GLN A 941 11.35 -49.92 -19.50
N ILE A 942 10.12 -49.49 -19.18
CA ILE A 942 8.97 -50.39 -19.01
C ILE A 942 8.56 -51.03 -20.34
N ILE A 943 8.49 -50.25 -21.43
CA ILE A 943 8.15 -50.75 -22.78
C ILE A 943 9.18 -51.77 -23.25
N ASN A 944 10.47 -51.48 -23.05
CA ASN A 944 11.56 -52.38 -23.42
C ASN A 944 11.61 -53.65 -22.54
N ALA A 945 10.91 -53.69 -21.41
CA ALA A 945 10.81 -54.85 -20.54
C ALA A 945 9.67 -55.82 -20.92
N VAL A 946 8.79 -55.47 -21.88
CA VAL A 946 7.74 -56.36 -22.38
C VAL A 946 8.32 -57.33 -23.42
N PRO A 947 8.26 -58.66 -23.22
CA PRO A 947 8.82 -59.63 -24.18
C PRO A 947 7.98 -59.67 -25.47
N SER A 948 8.62 -59.45 -26.61
CA SER A 948 8.00 -59.57 -27.94
C SER A 948 7.64 -61.03 -28.26
N GLY A 949 6.36 -61.38 -28.12
CA GLY A 949 5.80 -62.64 -28.63
C GLY A 949 5.69 -62.62 -30.15
N THR A 950 6.22 -63.67 -30.77
CA THR A 950 6.12 -64.01 -32.19
C THR A 950 4.67 -64.24 -32.62
N GLU A 951 4.23 -63.69 -33.77
CA GLU A 951 3.82 -64.51 -34.92
C GLU A 951 3.22 -63.72 -36.10
N ASP A 952 3.39 -64.37 -37.25
CA ASP A 952 3.02 -64.14 -38.63
C ASP A 952 1.64 -63.54 -38.98
N SER A 953 1.70 -62.70 -40.02
CA SER A 953 0.88 -62.63 -41.24
C SER A 953 -0.67 -62.62 -41.19
N SER A 954 -1.19 -61.66 -41.96
CA SER A 954 -2.48 -61.63 -42.68
C SER A 954 -3.72 -61.05 -41.99
N SER A 955 -4.24 -60.01 -42.66
CA SER A 955 -5.64 -59.56 -42.79
C SER A 955 -6.52 -59.32 -41.56
N SER A 956 -6.90 -58.04 -41.45
CA SER A 956 -8.27 -57.52 -41.31
C SER A 956 -8.95 -57.49 -39.94
N THR A 957 -9.11 -56.24 -39.48
CA THR A 957 -10.28 -55.60 -38.84
C THR A 957 -10.77 -55.98 -37.44
N ARG A 958 -10.77 -54.90 -36.62
CA ARG A 958 -11.79 -54.41 -35.66
C ARG A 958 -11.64 -54.77 -34.18
N ASN A 959 -11.56 -53.66 -33.41
CA ASN A 959 -12.21 -53.27 -32.16
C ASN A 959 -12.39 -54.32 -31.05
N ILE A 960 -12.06 -53.94 -29.81
CA ILE A 960 -13.03 -53.55 -28.75
C ILE A 960 -12.29 -53.41 -27.39
N ASP A 961 -12.65 -52.32 -26.70
CA ASP A 961 -12.79 -52.01 -25.27
C ASP A 961 -11.99 -52.66 -24.13
N SER A 962 -11.60 -51.74 -23.24
CA SER A 962 -11.71 -51.67 -21.78
C SER A 962 -11.52 -52.92 -20.91
N GLY A 963 -10.64 -52.79 -19.90
CA GLY A 963 -10.80 -53.50 -18.63
C GLY A 963 -9.51 -53.86 -17.90
N THR A 964 -9.07 -52.94 -17.04
CA THR A 964 -8.48 -53.15 -15.69
C THR A 964 -7.51 -54.31 -15.46
N ILE A 965 -6.27 -54.01 -15.07
CA ILE A 965 -5.48 -54.90 -14.19
C ILE A 965 -4.70 -54.06 -13.17
N GLU A 966 -5.07 -54.20 -11.89
CA GLU A 966 -4.28 -53.85 -10.71
C GLU A 966 -3.01 -54.71 -10.66
N VAL A 967 -1.84 -54.15 -10.33
CA VAL A 967 -0.70 -54.96 -9.90
C VAL A 967 0.01 -54.36 -8.69
N ALA A 968 -0.18 -55.09 -7.61
CA ALA A 968 0.60 -55.32 -6.41
C ALA A 968 2.06 -54.80 -6.36
N SER A 969 2.35 -54.30 -5.16
CA SER A 969 3.63 -53.99 -4.56
C SER A 969 4.64 -55.13 -4.56
N GLN A 970 5.92 -54.79 -4.81
CA GLN A 970 7.07 -55.50 -4.23
C GLN A 970 8.26 -54.55 -4.04
N GLN A 971 8.71 -54.48 -2.79
CA GLN A 971 9.82 -53.68 -2.26
C GLN A 971 11.18 -54.12 -2.84
N GLN A 972 12.06 -53.17 -3.18
CA GLN A 972 13.51 -53.35 -3.15
C GLN A 972 14.22 -52.10 -2.63
N GLN A 973 15.20 -52.35 -1.75
CA GLN A 973 15.83 -51.45 -0.79
C GLN A 973 16.80 -50.43 -1.39
N THR A 974 16.52 -49.18 -1.03
CA THR A 974 17.38 -48.03 -0.64
C THR A 974 18.91 -48.12 -0.77
N SER A 975 19.46 -47.09 -1.43
CA SER A 975 20.63 -46.35 -0.95
C SER A 975 20.24 -44.88 -0.85
N ALA A 976 20.28 -44.30 0.35
CA ALA A 976 19.82 -42.94 0.61
C ALA A 976 20.68 -41.89 -0.13
N PRO A 977 20.08 -40.85 -0.74
CA PRO A 977 20.82 -39.75 -1.35
C PRO A 977 21.53 -38.90 -0.27
N PRO A 978 22.64 -38.22 -0.60
CA PRO A 978 23.40 -37.43 0.37
C PRO A 978 22.58 -36.23 0.87
N ARG A 979 22.51 -36.05 2.20
CA ARG A 979 21.87 -34.91 2.86
C ARG A 979 22.51 -33.60 2.41
N ARG A 980 21.70 -32.61 2.00
CA ARG A 980 22.11 -31.21 1.82
C ARG A 980 22.59 -30.68 3.17
N VAL A 981 23.66 -29.90 3.18
CA VAL A 981 24.12 -29.14 4.37
C VAL A 981 23.59 -27.71 4.24
N PRO A 982 22.61 -27.27 5.05
CA PRO A 982 22.28 -25.86 5.20
C PRO A 982 23.08 -25.25 6.37
N ASN A 983 23.49 -23.99 6.27
CA ASN A 983 23.99 -23.23 7.41
C ASN A 983 23.28 -21.86 7.43
N VAL A 984 22.33 -21.62 8.35
CA VAL A 984 22.07 -20.27 8.93
C VAL A 984 21.52 -20.30 10.39
N VAL A 985 20.87 -21.36 10.90
CA VAL A 985 20.27 -21.33 12.26
C VAL A 985 20.67 -22.53 13.13
N ASP A 986 21.17 -22.27 14.33
CA ASP A 986 21.52 -23.30 15.32
C ASP A 986 20.27 -23.82 16.06
N LEU A 987 19.78 -24.99 15.68
CA LEU A 987 18.54 -25.56 16.23
C LEU A 987 18.72 -26.36 17.53
N ARG A 988 19.93 -26.39 18.12
CA ARG A 988 20.28 -27.29 19.24
C ARG A 988 19.36 -27.18 20.45
N LEU A 989 19.11 -25.96 20.95
CA LEU A 989 18.16 -25.73 22.04
C LEU A 989 17.09 -24.72 21.60
N TYR A 990 15.94 -25.25 21.22
CA TYR A 990 14.81 -24.50 20.70
C TYR A 990 13.78 -24.32 21.83
N ALA A 991 13.64 -23.11 22.38
CA ALA A 991 12.72 -22.83 23.48
C ALA A 991 11.39 -22.25 22.98
N VAL A 992 10.28 -22.87 23.35
CA VAL A 992 8.93 -22.43 22.95
C VAL A 992 8.20 -21.85 24.17
N THR A 993 7.73 -20.61 24.09
CA THR A 993 7.03 -19.95 25.20
C THR A 993 5.65 -20.55 25.43
N ASP A 994 5.14 -20.43 26.65
CA ASP A 994 3.73 -20.69 26.97
C ASP A 994 3.25 -19.66 27.99
N PRO A 995 2.17 -18.89 27.70
CA PRO A 995 1.76 -17.78 28.55
C PRO A 995 1.40 -18.22 29.97
N LEU A 996 0.71 -19.36 30.11
CA LEU A 996 0.30 -19.87 31.43
C LEU A 996 1.50 -20.28 32.28
N MET A 997 2.53 -20.85 31.64
CA MET A 997 3.75 -21.26 32.35
C MET A 997 4.63 -20.07 32.73
N ILE A 998 4.74 -19.08 31.85
CA ILE A 998 5.46 -17.82 32.11
C ILE A 998 4.78 -17.05 33.26
N ASP A 999 3.45 -16.94 33.22
CA ASP A 999 2.66 -16.32 34.30
C ASP A 999 2.86 -17.05 35.64
N SER A 1000 2.88 -18.39 35.62
CA SER A 1000 3.14 -19.19 36.83
C SER A 1000 4.55 -19.01 37.41
N SER A 1001 5.50 -18.60 36.57
CA SER A 1001 6.88 -18.29 36.95
C SER A 1001 7.05 -16.86 37.49
N GLY A 1002 6.01 -16.02 37.38
CA GLY A 1002 5.99 -14.62 37.85
C GLY A 1002 6.84 -13.67 37.00
N LEU A 1003 7.13 -14.03 35.74
CA LEU A 1003 7.94 -13.24 34.82
C LEU A 1003 7.06 -12.65 33.72
N SER A 1004 7.47 -11.51 33.17
CA SER A 1004 6.97 -11.07 31.88
C SER A 1004 7.60 -11.88 30.74
N VAL A 1005 6.97 -11.87 29.56
CA VAL A 1005 7.47 -12.56 28.36
C VAL A 1005 8.91 -12.14 28.00
N PRO A 1006 9.28 -10.83 27.96
CA PRO A 1006 10.65 -10.44 27.66
C PRO A 1006 11.67 -10.92 28.71
N GLU A 1007 11.28 -10.97 29.99
CA GLU A 1007 12.16 -11.46 31.07
C GLU A 1007 12.39 -12.97 30.97
N ALA A 1008 11.34 -13.74 30.66
CA ALA A 1008 11.43 -15.18 30.44
C ALA A 1008 12.29 -15.51 29.20
N VAL A 1009 12.12 -14.76 28.10
CA VAL A 1009 12.93 -14.88 26.89
C VAL A 1009 14.40 -14.56 27.17
N SER A 1010 14.68 -13.44 27.86
CA SER A 1010 16.05 -13.06 28.24
C SER A 1010 16.72 -14.11 29.12
N ALA A 1011 15.99 -14.71 30.07
CA ALA A 1011 16.49 -15.79 30.93
C ALA A 1011 16.81 -17.08 30.14
N ALA A 1012 15.94 -17.49 29.21
CA ALA A 1012 16.18 -18.67 28.38
C ALA A 1012 17.42 -18.49 27.47
N ILE A 1013 17.61 -17.30 26.89
CA ILE A 1013 18.79 -16.95 26.09
C ILE A 1013 20.07 -17.01 26.93
N LYS A 1014 20.06 -16.45 28.14
CA LYS A 1014 21.21 -16.52 29.08
C LYS A 1014 21.57 -17.97 29.43
N GLY A 1015 20.58 -18.86 29.47
CA GLY A 1015 20.76 -20.29 29.66
C GLY A 1015 21.23 -21.04 28.41
N GLY A 1016 21.40 -20.38 27.26
CA GLY A 1016 21.95 -21.00 26.05
C GLY A 1016 20.91 -21.53 25.07
N ALA A 1017 19.67 -21.04 25.12
CA ALA A 1017 18.71 -21.22 24.03
C ALA A 1017 19.23 -20.55 22.76
N THR A 1018 19.14 -21.25 21.63
CA THR A 1018 19.61 -20.77 20.31
C THR A 1018 18.50 -20.36 19.37
N VAL A 1019 17.27 -20.75 19.68
CA VAL A 1019 16.06 -20.25 19.02
C VAL A 1019 14.98 -20.04 20.07
N ILE A 1020 14.25 -18.93 19.95
CA ILE A 1020 13.06 -18.64 20.74
C ILE A 1020 11.85 -18.68 19.82
N GLN A 1021 10.87 -19.52 20.13
CA GLN A 1021 9.55 -19.46 19.49
C GLN A 1021 8.55 -18.81 20.42
N LEU A 1022 8.05 -17.65 20.02
CA LEU A 1022 7.03 -16.94 20.76
C LEU A 1022 5.64 -17.45 20.37
N ARG A 1023 5.00 -18.12 21.34
CA ARG A 1023 3.65 -18.66 21.26
C ARG A 1023 2.75 -17.96 22.26
N GLU A 1024 1.78 -17.21 21.74
CA GLU A 1024 0.75 -16.47 22.47
C GLU A 1024 -0.62 -16.83 21.87
N LYS A 1025 -1.46 -17.52 22.64
CA LYS A 1025 -2.78 -18.02 22.16
C LYS A 1025 -3.99 -17.31 22.77
N ASN A 1026 -3.76 -16.41 23.73
CA ASN A 1026 -4.81 -15.82 24.57
C ASN A 1026 -4.86 -14.28 24.51
N CYS A 1027 -4.19 -13.63 23.55
CA CYS A 1027 -4.17 -12.17 23.43
C CYS A 1027 -4.54 -11.70 22.01
N GLY A 1028 -5.07 -10.48 21.90
CA GLY A 1028 -5.45 -9.87 20.62
C GLY A 1028 -4.24 -9.45 19.78
N GLY A 1029 -4.41 -9.25 18.47
CA GLY A 1029 -3.31 -8.94 17.53
C GLY A 1029 -2.42 -7.78 17.98
N LYS A 1030 -3.02 -6.66 18.41
CA LYS A 1030 -2.26 -5.48 18.90
C LYS A 1030 -1.39 -5.79 20.12
N GLU A 1031 -1.90 -6.58 21.06
CA GLU A 1031 -1.16 -6.96 22.27
C GLU A 1031 -0.08 -7.99 21.96
N PHE A 1032 -0.36 -8.95 21.07
CA PHE A 1032 0.64 -9.92 20.61
C PHE A 1032 1.81 -9.22 19.91
N THR A 1033 1.53 -8.30 18.97
CA THR A 1033 2.56 -7.54 18.25
C THR A 1033 3.45 -6.74 19.21
N ALA A 1034 2.88 -6.11 20.24
CA ALA A 1034 3.65 -5.38 21.25
C ALA A 1034 4.58 -6.30 22.07
N ARG A 1035 4.08 -7.46 22.51
CA ARG A 1035 4.89 -8.46 23.25
C ARG A 1035 5.97 -9.08 22.36
N ALA A 1036 5.65 -9.33 21.11
CA ALA A 1036 6.57 -9.89 20.12
C ALA A 1036 7.70 -8.92 19.76
N ALA A 1037 7.40 -7.62 19.60
CA ALA A 1037 8.41 -6.59 19.41
C ALA A 1037 9.36 -6.48 20.62
N ALA A 1038 8.84 -6.58 21.84
CA ALA A 1038 9.65 -6.57 23.06
C ALA A 1038 10.56 -7.82 23.16
N ALA A 1039 10.05 -9.00 22.79
CA ALA A 1039 10.85 -10.24 22.73
C ALA A 1039 11.93 -10.17 21.63
N LEU A 1040 11.61 -9.58 20.47
CA LEU A 1040 12.54 -9.41 19.36
C LEU A 1040 13.74 -8.53 19.74
N ALA A 1041 13.51 -7.46 20.51
CA ALA A 1041 14.59 -6.61 21.01
C ALA A 1041 15.59 -7.41 21.88
N GLN A 1042 15.11 -8.35 22.71
CA GLN A 1042 15.98 -9.21 23.52
C GLN A 1042 16.76 -10.22 22.66
N CYS A 1043 16.09 -10.80 21.65
CA CYS A 1043 16.68 -11.78 20.73
C CYS A 1043 17.77 -11.17 19.84
N ARG A 1044 17.49 -9.99 19.24
CA ARG A 1044 18.46 -9.24 18.41
C ARG A 1044 19.69 -8.81 19.19
N ALA A 1045 19.52 -8.37 20.45
CA ALA A 1045 20.63 -7.98 21.30
C ALA A 1045 21.60 -9.15 21.59
N ALA A 1046 21.13 -10.39 21.50
CA ALA A 1046 21.90 -11.60 21.79
C ALA A 1046 22.27 -12.42 20.54
N GLY A 1047 21.83 -12.02 19.34
CA GLY A 1047 22.05 -12.78 18.10
C GLY A 1047 21.31 -14.12 18.05
N VAL A 1048 20.16 -14.23 18.74
CA VAL A 1048 19.31 -15.43 18.78
C VAL A 1048 18.10 -15.23 17.88
N ALA A 1049 17.71 -16.25 17.11
CA ALA A 1049 16.56 -16.15 16.20
C ALA A 1049 15.23 -16.15 16.97
N LEU A 1050 14.34 -15.22 16.63
CA LEU A 1050 12.95 -15.19 17.07
C LEU A 1050 12.01 -15.76 16.00
N ILE A 1051 11.29 -16.81 16.35
CA ILE A 1051 10.28 -17.46 15.50
C ILE A 1051 8.89 -17.16 16.07
N ILE A 1052 7.97 -16.66 15.26
CA ILE A 1052 6.59 -16.45 15.70
C ILE A 1052 5.76 -17.70 15.43
N ASN A 1053 4.96 -18.12 16.41
CA ASN A 1053 4.09 -19.29 16.28
C ASN A 1053 2.76 -18.92 15.60
N ASP A 1054 2.40 -19.61 14.52
CA ASP A 1054 1.15 -19.55 13.75
C ASP A 1054 0.86 -18.19 13.03
N ARG A 1055 1.25 -17.04 13.62
CA ARG A 1055 0.88 -15.68 13.19
C ARG A 1055 1.92 -15.02 12.27
N VAL A 1056 1.78 -15.28 10.97
CA VAL A 1056 2.63 -14.72 9.90
C VAL A 1056 2.58 -13.20 9.83
N ASP A 1057 1.39 -12.63 10.00
CA ASP A 1057 1.12 -11.19 10.06
C ASP A 1057 1.92 -10.49 11.17
N VAL A 1058 1.99 -11.08 12.37
CA VAL A 1058 2.75 -10.53 13.49
C VAL A 1058 4.25 -10.60 13.22
N ALA A 1059 4.74 -11.70 12.60
CA ALA A 1059 6.14 -11.85 12.24
C ALA A 1059 6.60 -10.77 11.24
N LEU A 1060 5.78 -10.48 10.23
CA LEU A 1060 6.04 -9.43 9.24
C LEU A 1060 5.97 -8.04 9.88
N ALA A 1061 4.96 -7.77 10.69
CA ALA A 1061 4.76 -6.46 11.31
C ALA A 1061 5.93 -6.00 12.21
N ILE A 1062 6.65 -6.95 12.83
CA ILE A 1062 7.80 -6.63 13.70
C ILE A 1062 9.16 -6.89 13.04
N GLY A 1063 9.19 -7.56 11.88
CA GLY A 1063 10.42 -8.06 11.25
C GLY A 1063 11.13 -9.15 12.06
N ALA A 1064 10.40 -10.20 12.44
CA ALA A 1064 10.95 -11.39 13.09
C ALA A 1064 11.76 -12.26 12.11
N ASP A 1065 12.59 -13.17 12.63
CA ASP A 1065 13.48 -14.00 11.82
C ASP A 1065 12.75 -15.14 11.10
N GLY A 1066 11.56 -15.54 11.57
CA GLY A 1066 10.75 -16.55 10.90
C GLY A 1066 9.44 -16.90 11.59
N VAL A 1067 8.76 -17.91 11.05
CA VAL A 1067 7.49 -18.45 11.56
C VAL A 1067 7.57 -19.97 11.68
N HIS A 1068 6.87 -20.52 12.66
CA HIS A 1068 6.60 -21.95 12.74
C HIS A 1068 5.09 -22.20 12.66
N VAL A 1069 4.68 -23.09 11.76
CA VAL A 1069 3.26 -23.45 11.54
C VAL A 1069 3.01 -24.94 11.73
N GLY A 1070 1.83 -25.27 12.24
CA GLY A 1070 1.30 -26.63 12.32
C GLY A 1070 0.47 -27.02 11.10
N GLN A 1071 -0.04 -28.25 11.11
CA GLN A 1071 -0.87 -28.80 10.03
C GLN A 1071 -2.25 -28.15 9.92
N ASP A 1072 -2.76 -27.59 11.02
CA ASP A 1072 -4.06 -26.92 11.08
C ASP A 1072 -3.97 -25.39 10.86
N ASP A 1073 -2.75 -24.86 10.66
CA ASP A 1073 -2.48 -23.45 10.44
C ASP A 1073 -2.42 -23.11 8.93
N ILE A 1074 -1.99 -21.90 8.59
CA ILE A 1074 -1.81 -21.50 7.18
C ILE A 1074 -0.86 -22.50 6.50
N PRO A 1075 -1.23 -23.07 5.32
CA PRO A 1075 -0.40 -24.07 4.66
C PRO A 1075 1.02 -23.58 4.40
N ALA A 1076 2.02 -24.42 4.67
CA ALA A 1076 3.44 -24.06 4.56
C ALA A 1076 3.81 -23.44 3.20
N GLU A 1077 3.20 -23.90 2.11
CA GLU A 1077 3.42 -23.33 0.76
C GLU A 1077 2.92 -21.87 0.66
N ALA A 1078 1.77 -21.56 1.27
CA ALA A 1078 1.24 -20.20 1.33
C ALA A 1078 2.06 -19.31 2.27
N VAL A 1079 2.47 -19.83 3.42
CA VAL A 1079 3.36 -19.12 4.35
C VAL A 1079 4.69 -18.77 3.68
N ARG A 1080 5.29 -19.71 2.92
CA ARG A 1080 6.52 -19.48 2.18
C ARG A 1080 6.36 -18.41 1.09
N LYS A 1081 5.19 -18.30 0.46
CA LYS A 1081 4.89 -17.25 -0.53
C LYS A 1081 4.85 -15.87 0.14
N VAL A 1082 4.25 -15.78 1.33
CA VAL A 1082 4.08 -14.53 2.09
C VAL A 1082 5.39 -14.08 2.77
N LEU A 1083 6.10 -14.99 3.45
CA LEU A 1083 7.36 -14.69 4.13
C LEU A 1083 8.54 -14.46 3.19
N GLY A 1084 8.45 -14.94 1.95
CA GLY A 1084 9.56 -14.95 1.03
C GLY A 1084 10.62 -16.00 1.38
N PRO A 1085 11.71 -16.08 0.58
CA PRO A 1085 12.74 -17.10 0.74
C PRO A 1085 13.73 -16.82 1.87
N ASP A 1086 13.75 -15.60 2.42
CA ASP A 1086 14.80 -15.13 3.34
C ASP A 1086 14.43 -15.32 4.82
N CYS A 1087 13.14 -15.43 5.15
CA CYS A 1087 12.65 -15.71 6.50
C CYS A 1087 12.57 -17.22 6.77
N ILE A 1088 12.83 -17.64 8.02
CA ILE A 1088 12.86 -19.04 8.40
C ILE A 1088 11.43 -19.61 8.45
N LEU A 1089 11.19 -20.77 7.84
CA LEU A 1089 9.92 -21.51 7.94
C LEU A 1089 10.12 -22.86 8.63
N GLY A 1090 9.53 -23.00 9.81
CA GLY A 1090 9.37 -24.26 10.51
C GLY A 1090 8.00 -24.89 10.29
N VAL A 1091 7.93 -26.20 10.11
CA VAL A 1091 6.65 -26.92 9.96
C VAL A 1091 6.58 -28.11 10.90
N SER A 1092 5.48 -28.24 11.65
CA SER A 1092 5.24 -29.41 12.50
C SER A 1092 4.76 -30.61 11.67
N VAL A 1093 5.35 -31.79 11.86
CA VAL A 1093 5.02 -33.03 11.11
C VAL A 1093 4.94 -34.26 12.02
N LYS A 1094 4.23 -35.29 11.58
CA LYS A 1094 4.07 -36.57 12.28
C LYS A 1094 4.35 -37.79 11.42
N THR A 1095 4.35 -37.67 10.10
CA THR A 1095 4.56 -38.79 9.16
C THR A 1095 5.64 -38.45 8.14
N GLU A 1096 6.20 -39.49 7.51
CA GLU A 1096 7.12 -39.34 6.36
C GLU A 1096 6.48 -38.55 5.21
N GLU A 1097 5.19 -38.78 4.96
CA GLU A 1097 4.43 -38.11 3.90
C GLU A 1097 4.29 -36.61 4.19
N GLU A 1098 3.96 -36.24 5.43
CA GLU A 1098 3.90 -34.84 5.86
C GLU A 1098 5.29 -34.18 5.82
N ALA A 1099 6.34 -34.91 6.16
CA ALA A 1099 7.71 -34.40 6.13
C ALA A 1099 8.17 -34.09 4.71
N LEU A 1100 7.94 -35.00 3.76
CA LEU A 1100 8.23 -34.80 2.34
C LEU A 1100 7.39 -33.67 1.75
N ALA A 1101 6.11 -33.57 2.14
CA ALA A 1101 5.24 -32.48 1.70
C ALA A 1101 5.71 -31.12 2.24
N ALA A 1102 6.12 -31.05 3.50
CA ALA A 1102 6.64 -29.84 4.12
C ALA A 1102 8.00 -29.40 3.51
N GLU A 1103 8.89 -30.34 3.22
CA GLU A 1103 10.14 -30.08 2.50
C GLU A 1103 9.86 -29.57 1.07
N ALA A 1104 8.91 -30.21 0.36
CA ALA A 1104 8.48 -29.76 -0.96
C ALA A 1104 7.83 -28.38 -0.95
N ALA A 1105 7.12 -28.03 0.13
CA ALA A 1105 6.52 -26.72 0.36
C ALA A 1105 7.55 -25.63 0.75
N GLY A 1106 8.82 -26.01 0.97
CA GLY A 1106 9.91 -25.09 1.23
C GLY A 1106 10.13 -24.79 2.71
N ALA A 1107 9.87 -25.73 3.61
CA ALA A 1107 10.30 -25.63 5.01
C ALA A 1107 11.84 -25.64 5.14
N ASP A 1108 12.38 -24.84 6.05
CA ASP A 1108 13.82 -24.82 6.34
C ASP A 1108 14.21 -25.82 7.43
N TYR A 1109 13.27 -26.14 8.31
CA TYR A 1109 13.38 -27.22 9.28
C TYR A 1109 12.00 -27.77 9.63
N LEU A 1110 11.97 -28.99 10.17
CA LEU A 1110 10.74 -29.65 10.62
C LEU A 1110 10.72 -29.81 12.12
N GLY A 1111 9.58 -29.60 12.76
CA GLY A 1111 9.31 -30.04 14.12
C GLY A 1111 8.58 -31.38 14.10
N ALA A 1112 9.24 -32.49 14.39
CA ALA A 1112 8.59 -33.81 14.33
C ALA A 1112 8.19 -34.33 15.71
N GLY A 1113 6.90 -34.63 15.90
CA GLY A 1113 6.35 -35.18 17.15
C GLY A 1113 4.84 -35.03 17.33
N ALA A 1114 4.28 -35.41 18.49
CA ALA A 1114 4.97 -35.72 19.74
C ALA A 1114 5.74 -37.06 19.73
N ILE A 1115 7.00 -37.05 20.17
CA ILE A 1115 7.84 -38.26 20.27
C ILE A 1115 7.52 -39.06 21.53
N PHE A 1116 7.19 -38.38 22.64
CA PHE A 1116 6.72 -38.97 23.88
C PHE A 1116 5.43 -38.27 24.32
N SER A 1117 4.60 -38.94 25.13
CA SER A 1117 3.34 -38.35 25.64
C SER A 1117 3.59 -37.03 26.37
N THR A 1118 2.79 -36.00 26.07
CA THR A 1118 2.96 -34.64 26.62
C THR A 1118 1.71 -34.17 27.34
N SER A 1119 1.87 -33.18 28.23
CA SER A 1119 0.75 -32.54 28.94
C SER A 1119 0.15 -31.34 28.20
N THR A 1120 0.67 -30.95 27.03
CA THR A 1120 0.38 -29.65 26.39
C THR A 1120 -0.56 -29.74 25.18
N LYS A 1121 -0.80 -30.93 24.61
CA LYS A 1121 -1.84 -31.27 23.61
C LYS A 1121 -2.10 -32.78 23.60
N ASP A 1122 -3.35 -33.19 23.39
CA ASP A 1122 -3.75 -34.59 23.18
C ASP A 1122 -3.34 -35.01 21.75
N SER A 1123 -2.38 -35.93 21.60
CA SER A 1123 -1.88 -36.33 20.28
C SER A 1123 -1.31 -37.75 20.26
N SER A 1124 -1.55 -38.45 19.15
CA SER A 1124 -0.89 -39.70 18.77
C SER A 1124 0.64 -39.53 18.81
N VAL A 1125 1.31 -40.44 19.51
CA VAL A 1125 2.77 -40.42 19.71
C VAL A 1125 3.44 -41.16 18.54
N ILE A 1126 4.40 -40.52 17.87
CA ILE A 1126 5.10 -41.11 16.71
C ILE A 1126 6.26 -42.03 17.13
N GLY A 1127 6.76 -41.87 18.37
CA GLY A 1127 7.87 -42.66 18.92
C GLY A 1127 9.23 -42.37 18.27
N LEU A 1128 10.28 -43.00 18.79
CA LEU A 1128 11.65 -42.85 18.27
C LEU A 1128 11.80 -43.44 16.86
N GLU A 1129 11.12 -44.56 16.57
CA GLU A 1129 11.14 -45.19 15.25
C GLU A 1129 10.50 -44.29 14.18
N GLY A 1130 9.30 -43.75 14.44
CA GLY A 1130 8.64 -42.82 13.51
C GLY A 1130 9.39 -41.50 13.35
N PHE A 1131 10.03 -41.00 14.41
CA PHE A 1131 10.90 -39.82 14.30
C PHE A 1131 12.15 -40.10 13.44
N GLU A 1132 12.75 -41.28 13.56
CA GLU A 1132 13.88 -41.69 12.74
C GLU A 1132 13.49 -41.81 11.26
N GLU A 1133 12.31 -42.35 10.96
CA GLU A 1133 11.75 -42.41 9.60
C GLU A 1133 11.60 -41.01 9.00
N VAL A 1134 11.01 -40.07 9.73
CA VAL A 1134 10.92 -38.65 9.30
C VAL A 1134 12.30 -38.06 9.05
N CYS A 1135 13.27 -38.28 9.95
CA CYS A 1135 14.63 -37.77 9.78
C CYS A 1135 15.34 -38.36 8.55
N ARG A 1136 15.04 -39.61 8.17
CA ARG A 1136 15.62 -40.25 6.98
C ARG A 1136 14.92 -39.82 5.69
N ALA A 1137 13.64 -39.49 5.75
CA ALA A 1137 12.83 -39.11 4.61
C ALA A 1137 13.26 -37.78 3.99
N VAL A 1138 13.64 -36.80 4.82
CA VAL A 1138 13.94 -35.44 4.36
C VAL A 1138 15.42 -35.08 4.43
N SER A 1139 15.82 -34.09 3.63
CA SER A 1139 17.19 -33.57 3.60
C SER A 1139 17.41 -32.34 4.49
N ILE A 1140 16.34 -31.71 4.98
CA ILE A 1140 16.34 -30.57 5.90
C ILE A 1140 16.42 -31.00 7.38
N PRO A 1141 16.94 -30.15 8.29
CA PRO A 1141 17.06 -30.49 9.70
C PRO A 1141 15.70 -30.74 10.37
N VAL A 1142 15.66 -31.75 11.26
CA VAL A 1142 14.46 -32.12 12.01
C VAL A 1142 14.71 -31.94 13.51
N VAL A 1143 13.87 -31.13 14.15
CA VAL A 1143 13.86 -30.84 15.58
C VAL A 1143 12.84 -31.73 16.27
N ALA A 1144 13.26 -32.35 17.36
CA ALA A 1144 12.42 -33.22 18.15
C ALA A 1144 11.44 -32.40 19.00
N ILE A 1145 10.13 -32.53 18.75
CA ILE A 1145 9.07 -31.83 19.50
C ILE A 1145 8.24 -32.82 20.33
N GLY A 1146 7.74 -32.35 21.48
CA GLY A 1146 6.77 -33.08 22.31
C GLY A 1146 7.37 -34.20 23.16
N GLY A 1147 7.45 -33.93 24.47
CA GLY A 1147 7.82 -34.92 25.49
C GLY A 1147 9.33 -35.17 25.63
N VAL A 1148 10.14 -34.33 24.97
CA VAL A 1148 11.59 -34.42 24.96
C VAL A 1148 12.15 -33.61 26.14
N GLY A 1149 12.46 -34.31 27.24
CA GLY A 1149 13.10 -33.74 28.42
C GLY A 1149 14.55 -34.20 28.59
N LYS A 1150 15.17 -33.88 29.73
CA LYS A 1150 16.58 -34.20 30.05
C LYS A 1150 16.98 -35.66 29.79
N THR A 1151 16.08 -36.60 30.03
CA THR A 1151 16.34 -38.05 29.88
C THR A 1151 16.25 -38.56 28.45
N ALA A 1152 15.63 -37.81 27.53
CA ALA A 1152 15.35 -38.25 26.16
C ALA A 1152 16.28 -37.62 25.11
N VAL A 1153 17.05 -36.59 25.47
CA VAL A 1153 17.94 -35.83 24.57
C VAL A 1153 18.92 -36.75 23.83
N LYS A 1154 19.56 -37.67 24.56
CA LYS A 1154 20.55 -38.57 23.99
C LYS A 1154 19.95 -39.51 22.95
N ASP A 1155 18.74 -40.00 23.19
CA ASP A 1155 18.05 -40.94 22.30
C ASP A 1155 17.64 -40.25 21.00
N VAL A 1156 17.02 -39.06 21.07
CA VAL A 1156 16.59 -38.32 19.87
C VAL A 1156 17.75 -37.80 19.02
N VAL A 1157 18.85 -37.36 19.64
CA VAL A 1157 20.07 -36.96 18.89
C VAL A 1157 20.71 -38.18 18.23
N SER A 1158 20.70 -39.35 18.88
CA SER A 1158 21.30 -40.56 18.31
C SER A 1158 20.62 -41.06 17.04
N VAL A 1159 19.32 -40.75 16.86
CA VAL A 1159 18.54 -41.10 15.66
C VAL A 1159 18.52 -39.99 14.60
N GLY A 1160 19.22 -38.88 14.84
CA GLY A 1160 19.47 -37.84 13.83
C GLY A 1160 18.75 -36.51 14.04
N ALA A 1161 18.26 -36.21 15.25
CA ALA A 1161 17.71 -34.87 15.54
C ALA A 1161 18.77 -33.78 15.38
N ALA A 1162 18.39 -32.66 14.76
CA ALA A 1162 19.18 -31.43 14.67
C ALA A 1162 19.15 -30.61 15.98
N GLY A 1163 18.19 -30.92 16.86
CA GLY A 1163 18.05 -30.32 18.18
C GLY A 1163 16.73 -30.71 18.85
N ILE A 1164 16.42 -30.07 19.97
CA ILE A 1164 15.20 -30.34 20.75
C ILE A 1164 14.39 -29.06 20.96
N ALA A 1165 13.07 -29.18 20.84
CA ALA A 1165 12.12 -28.11 21.12
C ALA A 1165 11.37 -28.36 22.43
N VAL A 1166 11.47 -27.42 23.36
CA VAL A 1166 11.02 -27.59 24.75
C VAL A 1166 10.19 -26.40 25.25
N VAL A 1167 9.14 -26.72 26.02
CA VAL A 1167 8.27 -25.74 26.69
C VAL A 1167 8.46 -25.85 28.21
N SER A 1168 7.85 -26.86 28.84
CA SER A 1168 7.81 -27.04 30.29
C SER A 1168 9.18 -27.33 30.90
N ALA A 1169 10.09 -27.97 30.16
CA ALA A 1169 11.44 -28.26 30.65
C ALA A 1169 12.28 -26.99 30.89
N VAL A 1170 11.87 -25.84 30.33
CA VAL A 1170 12.51 -24.53 30.51
C VAL A 1170 11.63 -23.62 31.38
N PHE A 1171 10.33 -23.53 31.08
CA PHE A 1171 9.42 -22.53 31.68
C PHE A 1171 8.55 -23.05 32.85
N ALA A 1172 8.63 -24.32 33.24
CA ALA A 1172 7.86 -24.88 34.37
C ALA A 1172 8.76 -25.32 35.54
N THR A 1173 9.81 -24.54 35.84
CA THR A 1173 10.94 -24.96 36.71
C THR A 1173 11.02 -24.23 38.06
N GLY A 1174 10.14 -23.25 38.33
CA GLY A 1174 10.08 -22.51 39.60
C GLY A 1174 9.72 -21.03 39.39
N GLN A 1175 9.70 -20.22 40.47
CA GLN A 1175 9.49 -18.76 40.37
C GLN A 1175 10.83 -18.03 40.15
N GLY A 1176 10.85 -17.12 39.17
CA GLY A 1176 12.00 -16.24 38.89
C GLY A 1176 12.91 -16.67 37.74
N SER A 1177 13.70 -15.72 37.24
CA SER A 1177 14.54 -15.86 36.03
C SER A 1177 15.74 -16.80 36.18
N ASP A 1178 16.25 -16.98 37.40
CA ASP A 1178 17.38 -17.89 37.68
C ASP A 1178 17.00 -19.36 37.42
N CYS A 1179 15.77 -19.76 37.75
CA CYS A 1179 15.27 -21.12 37.51
C CYS A 1179 15.20 -21.44 36.00
N VAL A 1180 14.71 -20.49 35.20
CA VAL A 1180 14.64 -20.61 33.73
C VAL A 1180 16.04 -20.69 33.12
N THR A 1181 16.95 -19.83 33.58
CA THR A 1181 18.35 -19.78 33.10
C THR A 1181 19.08 -21.09 33.39
N GLN A 1182 18.96 -21.62 34.61
CA GLN A 1182 19.59 -22.89 35.01
C GLN A 1182 19.01 -24.06 34.20
N ALA A 1183 17.70 -24.11 34.02
CA ALA A 1183 17.04 -25.20 33.29
C ALA A 1183 17.45 -25.27 31.82
N ALA A 1184 17.50 -24.12 31.14
CA ALA A 1184 18.00 -24.01 29.77
C ALA A 1184 19.49 -24.41 29.68
N GLY A 1185 20.32 -23.98 30.65
CA GLY A 1185 21.75 -24.31 30.70
C GLY A 1185 22.02 -25.81 30.82
N GLU A 1186 21.32 -26.49 31.73
CA GLU A 1186 21.45 -27.93 31.91
C GLU A 1186 21.01 -28.71 30.65
N LEU A 1187 19.93 -28.30 29.99
CA LEU A 1187 19.48 -28.91 28.74
C LEU A 1187 20.47 -28.68 27.60
N ARG A 1188 21.00 -27.46 27.47
CA ARG A 1188 21.98 -27.14 26.44
C ARG A 1188 23.24 -28.00 26.57
N GLN A 1189 23.75 -28.16 27.80
CA GLN A 1189 24.91 -28.99 28.06
C GLN A 1189 24.66 -30.45 27.63
N LEU A 1190 23.49 -31.01 27.97
CA LEU A 1190 23.13 -32.38 27.58
C LEU A 1190 23.03 -32.55 26.06
N VAL A 1191 22.48 -31.55 25.34
CA VAL A 1191 22.43 -31.55 23.87
C VAL A 1191 23.83 -31.54 23.28
N ASP A 1192 24.70 -30.63 23.74
CA ASP A 1192 26.07 -30.53 23.24
C ASP A 1192 26.91 -31.79 23.53
N GLU A 1193 26.72 -32.43 24.69
CA GLU A 1193 27.34 -33.72 25.01
C GLU A 1193 26.85 -34.85 24.10
N ALA A 1194 25.54 -34.92 23.83
CA ALA A 1194 24.96 -35.90 22.92
C ALA A 1194 25.50 -35.75 21.48
N PHE A 1195 25.61 -34.52 20.97
CA PHE A 1195 26.20 -34.27 19.65
C PHE A 1195 27.68 -34.67 19.58
N LYS A 1196 28.47 -34.39 20.62
CA LYS A 1196 29.88 -34.81 20.71
C LYS A 1196 30.04 -36.33 20.72
N GLU A 1197 29.13 -37.05 21.37
CA GLU A 1197 29.15 -38.53 21.39
C GLU A 1197 28.71 -39.13 20.04
N HIS A 1198 27.71 -38.53 19.39
CA HIS A 1198 27.23 -38.96 18.07
C HIS A 1198 28.28 -38.74 16.97
N HIS A 1199 28.99 -37.59 16.95
CA HIS A 1199 30.05 -37.33 15.97
C HIS A 1199 31.32 -38.17 16.18
N ARG A 1200 31.48 -38.81 17.35
CA ARG A 1200 32.59 -39.72 17.66
C ARG A 1200 32.35 -41.16 17.23
N LYS A 1201 31.09 -41.54 17.00
CA LYS A 1201 30.67 -42.85 16.48
C LYS A 1201 30.58 -42.78 14.96
#